data_AF-A0A660VKP3-F1
#
_entry.id   AF-A0A660VKP3-F1
#
_cell.length_a   1.000
_cell.length_b   1.000
_cell.length_c   1.000
_cell.angle_alpha   90.00
_cell.angle_beta   90.00
_cell.angle_gamma   90.00
#
_symmetry.space_group_name_H-M   'P 1'
#
loop_
_entity.id
_entity.type
_entity.pdbx_description
1 polymer ?
#
loop_
_entity_poly.entity_id
_entity_poly.type
_entity_poly.pdbx_seq_one_letter_code
_entity_poly.pdbx_strand_id
1 'polypeptide(L)'
;MRAATLLVLTLLWVLMPFLAGDRVSLAALHMALVALLLGLAAVVAARSGTLSLGLPWWATLLACASLALAVERDPSRFPIDARWWTAHTGWAHALTFLAGLVLVPARGELADDYEHRFFPELRSARGLRQGLVFVLLLLILVQAAAMLPQVRAGERPTGSLGNPNILGATLAAAGLALSAFCRWRVPALLPVSAVLAMTLATGSRGALAATGLVLLLLGLRRGPRQVLGVLVALAVVLLVVPNPLTERVLALRSGDHFSRAFFWDVALQNIAANPLGIGPGMNRFVFPPLALDPAQPWLLHQRHAVGLTHNLLLTLTLEWGWAAGAAALALLGWALRRLLPRGAAPDALGQGAALGAAVLLLEAQVDGVEQNPLACSLMLFLGAAALRRLPGEPLGLKLPGRLVALGLLALALGLGVQAGRRALRDDALSGARRAVAAYSPWSDAAATGGQGTGERGAAGAARGALGGSDSGLDARTQLLLAAQQAVTRAERQAPDAAEAHLQRFLLLEARLMRALDAPIDDAELLAGWARQGNQALLRAQARDPADPWLWRCSARAAIRIYRHAGRSPDQLEAFFEAMGGLLARDPLDVAARWELAQEAQRAGYAKLQEAHCKALLALEPDDALAWFALGVLRRLRGETEGAAAALQRALEAVYNCRIQRAIESPASRAYYDKILERVPLETIRRAQAALRRELYG
;
A
#
# COMPACT_ATOMS: atom_id res chain seq x y z
N MET A 1 31.71 18.18 -6.66
CA MET A 1 31.21 17.35 -5.54
C MET A 1 29.69 17.40 -5.36
N ARG A 2 29.06 18.52 -4.97
CA ARG A 2 27.58 18.62 -4.75
C ARG A 2 26.72 18.11 -5.91
N ALA A 3 27.15 18.38 -7.13
CA ALA A 3 26.51 17.91 -8.35
C ALA A 3 26.46 16.40 -8.50
N ALA A 4 27.63 15.79 -8.35
CA ALA A 4 27.82 14.36 -8.45
C ALA A 4 27.02 13.67 -7.34
N THR A 5 27.01 14.21 -6.11
CA THR A 5 26.21 13.63 -5.02
C THR A 5 24.71 13.67 -5.30
N LEU A 6 24.18 14.77 -5.83
CA LEU A 6 22.76 14.87 -6.19
C LEU A 6 22.39 13.99 -7.40
N LEU A 7 23.29 13.87 -8.39
CA LEU A 7 23.11 12.98 -9.53
C LEU A 7 23.13 11.50 -9.08
N VAL A 8 24.09 11.11 -8.24
CA VAL A 8 24.17 9.76 -7.67
C VAL A 8 22.92 9.45 -6.85
N LEU A 9 22.47 10.39 -6.02
CA LEU A 9 21.22 10.25 -5.29
C LEU A 9 20.00 10.06 -6.19
N THR A 10 19.92 10.84 -7.26
CA THR A 10 18.84 10.76 -8.24
C THR A 10 18.86 9.40 -8.94
N LEU A 11 20.04 8.94 -9.35
CA LEU A 11 20.21 7.61 -9.96
C LEU A 11 19.86 6.50 -8.97
N LEU A 12 20.29 6.59 -7.71
CA LEU A 12 19.90 5.64 -6.67
C LEU A 12 18.39 5.62 -6.46
N TRP A 13 17.72 6.78 -6.52
CA TRP A 13 16.27 6.87 -6.36
C TRP A 13 15.50 6.21 -7.51
N VAL A 14 16.03 6.31 -8.73
CA VAL A 14 15.47 5.71 -9.94
C VAL A 14 15.74 4.21 -10.00
N LEU A 15 16.94 3.80 -9.59
CA LEU A 15 17.34 2.40 -9.58
C LEU A 15 16.73 1.65 -8.40
N MET A 16 16.22 2.33 -7.38
CA MET A 16 15.66 1.73 -6.16
C MET A 16 14.67 0.58 -6.41
N PRO A 17 13.64 0.72 -7.27
CA PRO A 17 12.70 -0.38 -7.54
C PRO A 17 13.38 -1.62 -8.12
N PHE A 18 14.52 -1.42 -8.82
CA PHE A 18 15.33 -2.49 -9.40
C PHE A 18 16.39 -3.03 -8.42
N LEU A 19 16.81 -2.22 -7.45
CA LEU A 19 17.75 -2.61 -6.39
C LEU A 19 17.05 -3.28 -5.20
N ALA A 20 15.75 -3.06 -5.04
CA ALA A 20 14.91 -3.75 -4.06
C ALA A 20 14.71 -5.21 -4.48
N GLY A 21 15.61 -6.09 -4.03
CA GLY A 21 15.44 -7.54 -4.10
C GLY A 21 14.95 -8.12 -2.77
N ASP A 22 14.84 -9.46 -2.69
CA ASP A 22 14.36 -10.21 -1.52
C ASP A 22 15.10 -9.94 -0.19
N ARG A 23 16.24 -9.26 -0.23
CA ARG A 23 17.11 -9.01 0.93
C ARG A 23 17.00 -7.61 1.53
N VAL A 24 16.50 -6.62 0.78
CA VAL A 24 16.42 -5.24 1.26
C VAL A 24 15.00 -4.76 1.09
N SER A 25 14.30 -4.52 2.21
CA SER A 25 12.96 -3.97 2.15
C SER A 25 12.99 -2.60 1.48
N LEU A 26 12.03 -2.36 0.58
CA LEU A 26 11.83 -1.05 -0.05
C LEU A 26 11.78 0.08 0.99
N ALA A 27 11.26 -0.24 2.18
CA ALA A 27 11.21 0.61 3.35
C ALA A 27 12.58 1.10 3.82
N ALA A 28 13.50 0.18 4.09
CA ALA A 28 14.83 0.51 4.60
C ALA A 28 15.59 1.38 3.58
N LEU A 29 15.47 1.04 2.30
CA LEU A 29 16.14 1.76 1.22
C LEU A 29 15.52 3.16 1.01
N HIS A 30 14.19 3.31 1.15
CA HIS A 30 13.52 4.62 1.13
C HIS A 30 13.98 5.50 2.30
N MET A 31 14.03 4.96 3.52
CA MET A 31 14.47 5.70 4.72
C MET A 31 15.94 6.13 4.62
N ALA A 32 16.82 5.26 4.12
CA ALA A 32 18.23 5.58 3.90
C ALA A 32 18.40 6.74 2.92
N LEU A 33 17.58 6.77 1.87
CA LEU A 33 17.60 7.84 0.89
C LEU A 33 17.13 9.17 1.50
N VAL A 34 16.04 9.15 2.27
CA VAL A 34 15.56 10.35 2.97
C VAL A 34 16.60 10.87 3.94
N ALA A 35 17.28 9.99 4.69
CA ALA A 35 18.39 10.37 5.56
C ALA A 35 19.53 11.04 4.79
N LEU A 36 19.90 10.51 3.62
CA LEU A 36 20.94 11.10 2.77
C LEU A 36 20.52 12.46 2.19
N LEU A 37 19.26 12.62 1.79
CA LEU A 37 18.69 13.92 1.37
C LEU A 37 18.71 14.95 2.50
N LEU A 38 18.34 14.55 3.72
CA LEU A 38 18.40 15.40 4.91
C LEU A 38 19.84 15.79 5.26
N GLY A 39 20.80 14.88 5.14
CA GLY A 39 22.22 15.17 5.33
C GLY A 39 22.73 16.23 4.36
N LEU A 40 22.34 16.14 3.08
CA LEU A 40 22.65 17.18 2.10
C LEU A 40 21.96 18.51 2.43
N ALA A 41 20.69 18.46 2.81
CA ALA A 41 19.93 19.65 3.23
C ALA A 41 20.61 20.33 4.42
N ALA A 42 21.10 19.56 5.40
CA ALA A 42 21.84 20.06 6.55
C ALA A 42 23.14 20.78 6.13
N VAL A 43 23.91 20.23 5.19
CA VAL A 43 25.13 20.88 4.67
C VAL A 43 24.81 22.20 3.95
N VAL A 44 23.68 22.27 3.24
CA VAL A 44 23.23 23.52 2.61
C VAL A 44 22.80 24.52 3.68
N ALA A 45 21.95 24.11 4.61
CA ALA A 45 21.47 24.94 5.72
C ALA A 45 22.61 25.50 6.57
N ALA A 46 23.62 24.69 6.91
CA ALA A 46 24.75 25.12 7.75
C ALA A 46 25.58 26.26 7.12
N ARG A 47 25.56 26.33 5.79
CA ARG A 47 26.25 27.37 5.01
C ARG A 47 25.35 28.57 4.70
N SER A 48 24.03 28.43 4.86
CA SER A 48 23.11 29.56 4.83
C SER A 48 23.25 30.34 6.14
N GLY A 49 23.45 31.67 6.07
CA GLY A 49 23.49 32.49 7.28
C GLY A 49 22.16 32.42 8.05
N THR A 50 21.06 32.71 7.35
CA THR A 50 19.70 32.55 7.87
C THR A 50 18.83 31.83 6.84
N LEU A 51 17.86 31.05 7.32
CA LEU A 51 16.82 30.43 6.52
C LEU A 51 15.47 30.99 6.93
N SER A 52 14.65 31.38 5.95
CA SER A 52 13.28 31.83 6.19
C SER A 52 12.32 30.64 6.12
N LEU A 53 11.65 30.33 7.22
CA LEU A 53 10.61 29.31 7.29
C LEU A 53 9.24 29.97 7.03
N GLY A 54 8.77 29.88 5.78
CA GLY A 54 7.45 30.38 5.38
C GLY A 54 6.33 29.35 5.59
N LEU A 55 5.13 29.67 5.08
CA LEU A 55 3.94 28.80 5.17
C LEU A 55 4.20 27.33 4.82
N PRO A 56 4.99 26.97 3.78
CA PRO A 56 5.21 25.55 3.47
C PRO A 56 5.84 24.75 4.60
N TRP A 57 6.72 25.36 5.40
CA TRP A 57 7.30 24.68 6.57
C TRP A 57 6.26 24.42 7.63
N TRP A 58 5.48 25.44 7.99
CA TRP A 58 4.45 25.34 9.02
C TRP A 58 3.36 24.35 8.65
N ALA A 59 2.92 24.34 7.38
CA ALA A 59 1.96 23.37 6.88
C ALA A 59 2.50 21.93 7.01
N THR A 60 3.75 21.69 6.63
CA THR A 60 4.36 20.36 6.77
C THR A 60 4.54 19.95 8.23
N LEU A 61 4.99 20.87 9.11
CA LEU A 61 5.13 20.58 10.53
C LEU A 61 3.77 20.28 11.18
N LEU A 62 2.72 21.00 10.80
CA LEU A 62 1.35 20.73 11.26
C LEU A 62 0.86 19.36 10.79
N ALA A 63 1.09 19.00 9.53
CA ALA A 63 0.77 17.68 9.01
C ALA A 63 1.53 16.56 9.75
N CYS A 64 2.81 16.76 10.03
CA CYS A 64 3.64 15.84 10.83
C CYS A 64 3.10 15.68 12.27
N ALA A 65 2.73 16.78 12.93
CA ALA A 65 2.16 16.72 14.27
C ALA A 65 0.82 15.98 14.27
N SER A 66 -0.02 16.24 13.27
CA SER A 66 -1.28 15.54 13.07
C SER A 66 -1.07 14.03 12.86
N LEU A 67 -0.08 13.66 12.05
CA LEU A 67 0.31 12.26 11.84
C LEU A 67 0.80 11.59 13.14
N ALA A 68 1.64 12.26 13.94
CA ALA A 68 2.06 11.73 15.24
C ALA A 68 0.85 11.43 16.14
N LEU A 69 -0.09 12.37 16.24
CA LEU A 69 -1.30 12.20 17.03
C LEU A 69 -2.18 11.05 16.50
N ALA A 70 -2.31 10.92 15.17
CA ALA A 70 -3.06 9.83 14.55
C ALA A 70 -2.49 8.45 14.92
N VAL A 71 -1.16 8.31 14.93
CA VAL A 71 -0.46 7.05 15.24
C VAL A 71 -0.60 6.67 16.71
N GLU A 72 -0.63 7.65 17.62
CA GLU A 72 -0.70 7.42 19.08
C GLU A 72 -2.13 7.20 19.61
N ARG A 73 -3.17 7.64 18.89
CA ARG A 73 -4.55 7.67 19.41
C ARG A 73 -5.12 6.30 19.75
N ASP A 74 -4.77 5.25 19.00
CA ASP A 74 -5.22 3.89 19.30
C ASP A 74 -4.20 2.84 18.83
N PRO A 75 -3.16 2.55 19.64
CA PRO A 75 -2.16 1.57 19.30
C PRO A 75 -2.74 0.14 19.22
N SER A 76 -3.91 -0.12 19.80
CA SER A 76 -4.49 -1.46 19.85
C SER A 76 -5.29 -1.85 18.60
N ARG A 77 -5.75 -0.86 17.82
CA ARG A 77 -6.57 -1.09 16.62
C ARG A 77 -5.82 -1.66 15.43
N PHE A 78 -4.49 -1.57 15.40
CA PHE A 78 -3.72 -1.84 14.19
C PHE A 78 -2.49 -2.73 14.47
N PRO A 79 -2.19 -3.67 13.56
CA PRO A 79 -0.95 -4.46 13.64
C PRO A 79 0.27 -3.56 13.80
N ILE A 80 1.21 -3.96 14.65
CA ILE A 80 2.40 -3.16 14.98
C ILE A 80 3.17 -2.81 13.71
N ASP A 81 3.43 -3.79 12.85
CA ASP A 81 4.22 -3.59 11.63
C ASP A 81 3.53 -2.65 10.63
N ALA A 82 2.20 -2.68 10.58
CA ALA A 82 1.42 -1.76 9.76
C ALA A 82 1.58 -0.33 10.29
N ARG A 83 1.40 -0.09 11.60
CA ARG A 83 1.59 1.23 12.23
C ARG A 83 2.98 1.79 12.00
N TRP A 84 4.01 0.97 12.17
CA TRP A 84 5.39 1.39 11.95
C TRP A 84 5.67 1.77 10.50
N TRP A 85 5.23 0.94 9.55
CA TRP A 85 5.35 1.25 8.13
C TRP A 85 4.68 2.58 7.79
N THR A 86 3.42 2.68 8.16
CA THR A 86 2.56 3.86 8.03
C THR A 86 3.22 5.13 8.56
N ALA A 87 3.66 5.12 9.82
CA ALA A 87 4.31 6.26 10.42
C ALA A 87 5.58 6.62 9.64
N HIS A 88 6.45 5.65 9.37
CA HIS A 88 7.72 5.89 8.69
C HIS A 88 7.57 6.42 7.29
N THR A 89 6.66 5.88 6.50
CA THR A 89 6.39 6.36 5.14
C THR A 89 5.85 7.78 5.17
N GLY A 90 4.90 8.09 6.06
CA GLY A 90 4.38 9.45 6.23
C GLY A 90 5.47 10.45 6.64
N TRP A 91 6.28 10.09 7.64
CA TRP A 91 7.43 10.89 8.07
C TRP A 91 8.47 11.05 6.96
N ALA A 92 8.80 9.98 6.24
CA ALA A 92 9.74 10.01 5.13
C ALA A 92 9.26 10.97 4.02
N HIS A 93 7.98 10.97 3.69
CA HIS A 93 7.39 11.90 2.72
C HIS A 93 7.49 13.36 3.16
N ALA A 94 7.10 13.65 4.40
CA ALA A 94 7.17 14.99 4.95
C ALA A 94 8.62 15.50 5.03
N LEU A 95 9.55 14.66 5.49
CA LEU A 95 10.98 14.98 5.55
C LEU A 95 11.60 15.15 4.16
N THR A 96 11.16 14.38 3.17
CA THR A 96 11.56 14.60 1.77
C THR A 96 11.13 15.98 1.29
N PHE A 97 9.90 16.39 1.59
CA PHE A 97 9.39 17.72 1.25
C PHE A 97 10.21 18.83 1.92
N LEU A 98 10.50 18.70 3.22
CA LEU A 98 11.32 19.66 3.97
C LEU A 98 12.76 19.74 3.44
N ALA A 99 13.37 18.60 3.11
CA ALA A 99 14.68 18.56 2.45
C ALA A 99 14.64 19.28 1.10
N GLY A 100 13.58 19.05 0.30
CA GLY A 100 13.34 19.74 -0.96
C GLY A 100 13.22 21.25 -0.78
N LEU A 101 12.54 21.70 0.28
CA LEU A 101 12.51 23.12 0.62
C LEU A 101 13.94 23.60 0.85
N VAL A 102 14.79 22.98 1.68
CA VAL A 102 16.15 23.51 1.93
C VAL A 102 17.07 23.46 0.71
N LEU A 103 17.03 22.37 -0.05
CA LEU A 103 17.96 22.12 -1.15
C LEU A 103 17.73 23.04 -2.35
N VAL A 104 16.51 23.54 -2.52
CA VAL A 104 16.15 24.40 -3.65
C VAL A 104 16.31 25.86 -3.22
N PRO A 105 17.22 26.65 -3.80
CA PRO A 105 17.41 28.05 -3.40
C PRO A 105 16.15 28.89 -3.67
N ALA A 106 15.87 29.87 -2.81
CA ALA A 106 14.79 30.81 -3.04
C ALA A 106 15.17 31.76 -4.20
N ARG A 107 14.17 32.28 -4.91
CA ARG A 107 14.36 33.13 -6.09
C ARG A 107 15.25 34.36 -5.82
N GLY A 108 15.12 34.99 -4.65
CA GLY A 108 15.88 36.20 -4.27
C GLY A 108 17.29 35.94 -3.76
N GLU A 109 17.60 34.75 -3.24
CA GLU A 109 18.94 34.40 -2.74
C GLU A 109 19.98 34.31 -3.87
N LEU A 110 19.53 34.27 -5.12
CA LEU A 110 20.35 34.06 -6.30
C LEU A 110 20.76 35.36 -7.01
N ALA A 111 20.17 36.52 -6.67
CA ALA A 111 20.28 37.72 -7.50
C ALA A 111 21.29 38.76 -6.98
N ASP A 112 21.39 39.00 -5.67
CA ASP A 112 21.94 40.31 -5.24
C ASP A 112 23.33 40.31 -4.58
N ASP A 113 23.81 39.20 -3.98
CA ASP A 113 25.07 39.25 -3.18
C ASP A 113 26.18 38.27 -3.62
N TYR A 114 25.82 37.18 -4.32
CA TYR A 114 26.77 36.11 -4.65
C TYR A 114 27.35 36.15 -6.07
N GLU A 115 26.63 36.73 -7.05
CA GLU A 115 27.07 36.77 -8.46
C GLU A 115 28.21 37.76 -8.71
N HIS A 116 28.35 38.79 -7.89
CA HIS A 116 29.36 39.83 -8.11
C HIS A 116 30.64 39.69 -7.29
N ARG A 117 30.64 38.96 -6.15
CA ARG A 117 31.77 39.03 -5.21
C ARG A 117 32.66 37.79 -5.10
N PHE A 118 32.22 36.57 -5.42
CA PHE A 118 33.02 35.40 -5.02
C PHE A 118 33.42 34.36 -6.07
N PHE A 119 32.66 34.01 -7.11
CA PHE A 119 33.15 32.99 -8.09
C PHE A 119 32.48 33.07 -9.48
N PRO A 120 33.23 33.34 -10.57
CA PRO A 120 32.78 33.11 -11.95
C PRO A 120 32.35 31.66 -12.21
N GLU A 121 32.94 30.72 -11.47
CA GLU A 121 32.63 29.29 -11.49
C GLU A 121 31.20 28.97 -11.05
N LEU A 122 30.50 29.86 -10.33
CA LEU A 122 29.09 29.65 -9.93
C LEU A 122 28.09 29.79 -11.09
N ARG A 123 28.49 30.35 -12.25
CA ARG A 123 27.71 30.22 -13.49
C ARG A 123 27.54 28.75 -13.87
N SER A 124 28.56 27.91 -13.61
CA SER A 124 28.46 26.45 -13.77
C SER A 124 27.49 25.84 -12.76
N ALA A 125 27.44 26.34 -11.52
CA ALA A 125 26.55 25.82 -10.47
C ALA A 125 25.06 26.13 -10.71
N ARG A 126 24.73 27.29 -11.31
CA ARG A 126 23.37 27.64 -11.74
C ARG A 126 22.92 26.69 -12.86
N GLY A 127 23.76 26.49 -13.87
CA GLY A 127 23.54 25.52 -14.95
C GLY A 127 23.41 24.10 -14.43
N LEU A 128 24.13 23.76 -13.36
CA LEU A 128 24.14 22.42 -12.79
C LEU A 128 22.91 22.12 -11.91
N ARG A 129 22.39 23.10 -11.16
CA ARG A 129 21.11 22.96 -10.44
C ARG A 129 19.93 22.88 -11.40
N GLN A 130 19.97 23.68 -12.47
CA GLN A 130 19.01 23.59 -13.57
C GLN A 130 19.13 22.25 -14.30
N GLY A 131 20.35 21.79 -14.53
CA GLY A 131 20.68 20.48 -15.09
C GLY A 131 20.16 19.33 -14.25
N LEU A 132 20.21 19.42 -12.91
CA LEU A 132 19.64 18.40 -12.03
C LEU A 132 18.12 18.30 -12.16
N VAL A 133 17.41 19.43 -12.10
CA VAL A 133 15.95 19.45 -12.31
C VAL A 133 15.64 18.90 -13.69
N PHE A 134 16.39 19.30 -14.72
CA PHE A 134 16.25 18.77 -16.06
C PHE A 134 16.46 17.25 -16.14
N VAL A 135 17.51 16.72 -15.51
CA VAL A 135 17.81 15.27 -15.45
C VAL A 135 16.71 14.52 -14.72
N LEU A 136 16.20 15.05 -13.61
CA LEU A 136 15.06 14.46 -12.89
C LEU A 136 13.82 14.39 -13.77
N LEU A 137 13.48 15.49 -14.46
CA LEU A 137 12.36 15.54 -15.40
C LEU A 137 12.54 14.56 -16.57
N LEU A 138 13.75 14.46 -17.11
CA LEU A 138 14.07 13.52 -18.19
C LEU A 138 13.94 12.06 -17.71
N LEU A 139 14.41 11.75 -16.52
CA LEU A 139 14.28 10.43 -15.91
C LEU A 139 12.82 10.03 -15.70
N ILE A 140 12.00 10.98 -15.23
CA ILE A 140 10.56 10.80 -15.11
C ILE A 140 9.95 10.49 -16.48
N LEU A 141 10.32 11.23 -17.53
CA LEU A 141 9.84 10.97 -18.89
C LEU A 141 10.27 9.60 -19.40
N VAL A 142 11.52 9.18 -19.16
CA VAL A 142 12.04 7.88 -19.57
C VAL A 142 11.31 6.75 -18.86
N GLN A 143 11.12 6.84 -17.54
CA GLN A 143 10.34 5.86 -16.78
C GLN A 143 8.90 5.80 -17.29
N ALA A 144 8.28 6.95 -17.51
CA ALA A 144 6.92 7.02 -17.99
C ALA A 144 6.76 6.45 -19.41
N ALA A 145 7.72 6.72 -20.29
CA ALA A 145 7.77 6.16 -21.64
C ALA A 145 7.95 4.64 -21.62
N ALA A 146 8.77 4.11 -20.70
CA ALA A 146 8.96 2.66 -20.52
C ALA A 146 7.69 1.94 -20.03
N MET A 147 6.82 2.64 -19.28
CA MET A 147 5.55 2.08 -18.80
C MET A 147 4.42 2.17 -19.84
N LEU A 148 4.52 3.06 -20.82
CA LEU A 148 3.46 3.34 -21.79
C LEU A 148 2.99 2.12 -22.61
N PRO A 149 3.86 1.19 -23.06
CA PRO A 149 3.43 -0.02 -23.77
C PRO A 149 2.54 -0.93 -22.93
N GLN A 150 2.85 -1.08 -21.64
CA GLN A 150 2.09 -1.92 -20.71
C GLN A 150 0.68 -1.33 -20.52
N VAL A 151 0.58 -0.02 -20.29
CA VAL A 151 -0.71 0.68 -20.14
C VAL A 151 -1.57 0.58 -21.40
N ARG A 152 -0.97 0.63 -22.61
CA ARG A 152 -1.70 0.52 -23.88
C ARG A 152 -2.23 -0.89 -24.16
N ALA A 153 -1.61 -1.92 -23.62
CA ALA A 153 -2.07 -3.30 -23.75
C ALA A 153 -3.35 -3.59 -22.93
N GLY A 154 -3.86 -2.59 -22.19
CA GLY A 154 -4.95 -2.78 -21.24
C GLY A 154 -4.50 -3.42 -19.93
N GLU A 155 -3.21 -3.78 -19.83
CA GLU A 155 -2.59 -4.22 -18.60
C GLU A 155 -2.37 -2.99 -17.70
N ARG A 156 -2.89 -3.04 -16.48
CA ARG A 156 -2.55 -2.05 -15.45
C ARG A 156 -1.43 -2.62 -14.61
N PRO A 157 -0.15 -2.31 -14.90
CA PRO A 157 0.93 -2.74 -14.03
C PRO A 157 0.67 -2.20 -12.62
N THR A 158 0.98 -3.01 -11.61
CA THR A 158 0.76 -2.63 -10.22
C THR A 158 1.65 -1.44 -9.84
N GLY A 159 1.12 -0.48 -9.07
CA GLY A 159 1.85 0.69 -8.56
C GLY A 159 1.44 2.00 -9.21
N SER A 160 1.82 3.13 -8.58
CA SER A 160 1.29 4.46 -8.97
C SER A 160 1.60 4.86 -10.42
N LEU A 161 2.76 4.49 -10.97
CA LEU A 161 3.08 4.80 -12.37
C LEU A 161 2.39 3.87 -13.38
N GLY A 162 1.84 2.75 -12.92
CA GLY A 162 0.94 1.92 -13.72
C GLY A 162 -0.49 2.42 -13.75
N ASN A 163 -0.84 3.36 -12.86
CA ASN A 163 -2.08 4.10 -12.97
C ASN A 163 -1.96 5.12 -14.11
N PRO A 164 -2.79 5.01 -15.18
CA PRO A 164 -2.73 5.94 -16.32
C PRO A 164 -2.89 7.40 -15.91
N ASN A 165 -3.68 7.67 -14.86
CA ASN A 165 -3.97 9.01 -14.36
C ASN A 165 -2.73 9.70 -13.78
N ILE A 166 -2.09 9.04 -12.83
CA ILE A 166 -0.85 9.51 -12.22
C ILE A 166 0.28 9.58 -13.23
N LEU A 167 0.41 8.58 -14.11
CA LEU A 167 1.37 8.58 -15.20
C LEU A 167 1.18 9.80 -16.11
N GLY A 168 -0.05 10.06 -16.53
CA GLY A 168 -0.42 11.20 -17.35
C GLY A 168 -0.11 12.53 -16.68
N ALA A 169 -0.44 12.70 -15.39
CA ALA A 169 -0.18 13.95 -14.68
C ALA A 169 1.32 14.17 -14.43
N THR A 170 2.06 13.10 -14.21
CA THR A 170 3.51 13.12 -14.09
C THR A 170 4.18 13.55 -15.40
N LEU A 171 3.74 12.99 -16.53
CA LEU A 171 4.16 13.39 -17.87
C LEU A 171 3.83 14.86 -18.14
N ALA A 172 2.57 15.26 -17.88
CA ALA A 172 2.09 16.63 -18.03
C ALA A 172 2.94 17.63 -17.24
N ALA A 173 3.20 17.32 -15.96
CA ALA A 173 4.01 18.16 -15.10
C ALA A 173 5.45 18.27 -15.57
N ALA A 174 6.05 17.15 -16.01
CA ALA A 174 7.40 17.16 -16.54
C ALA A 174 7.49 17.97 -17.84
N GLY A 175 6.52 17.85 -18.74
CA GLY A 175 6.44 18.64 -19.96
C GLY A 175 6.34 20.13 -19.69
N LEU A 176 5.42 20.56 -18.83
CA LEU A 176 5.26 21.97 -18.46
C LEU A 176 6.54 22.54 -17.83
N ALA A 177 7.22 21.75 -17.00
CA ALA A 177 8.50 22.12 -16.41
C ALA A 177 9.63 22.18 -17.45
N LEU A 178 9.64 21.32 -18.46
CA LEU A 178 10.61 21.35 -19.57
C LEU A 178 10.38 22.50 -20.55
N SER A 179 9.13 22.80 -20.89
CA SER A 179 8.77 23.92 -21.78
C SER A 179 9.19 25.28 -21.23
N ALA A 180 9.30 25.38 -19.91
CA ALA A 180 9.88 26.52 -19.23
C ALA A 180 11.38 26.73 -19.51
N PHE A 181 12.17 25.67 -19.73
CA PHE A 181 13.57 25.81 -20.16
C PHE A 181 13.67 26.45 -21.56
N CYS A 182 12.69 26.19 -22.41
CA CYS A 182 12.57 26.82 -23.73
C CYS A 182 11.99 28.25 -23.67
N ARG A 183 11.85 28.85 -22.48
CA ARG A 183 11.29 30.19 -22.24
C ARG A 183 9.92 30.40 -22.90
N TRP A 184 9.14 29.34 -23.07
CA TRP A 184 7.83 29.39 -23.74
C TRP A 184 7.87 29.97 -25.17
N ARG A 185 9.00 29.85 -25.87
CA ARG A 185 9.13 30.24 -27.29
C ARG A 185 8.56 29.14 -28.20
N VAL A 186 8.51 29.37 -29.52
CA VAL A 186 8.02 28.37 -30.51
C VAL A 186 8.60 26.96 -30.30
N PRO A 187 9.90 26.76 -29.99
CA PRO A 187 10.44 25.43 -29.68
C PRO A 187 9.82 24.76 -28.44
N ALA A 188 9.22 25.51 -27.53
CA ALA A 188 8.52 24.99 -26.36
C ALA A 188 7.20 24.30 -26.73
N LEU A 189 6.65 24.53 -27.93
CA LEU A 189 5.47 23.84 -28.43
C LEU A 189 5.74 22.35 -28.64
N LEU A 190 6.96 21.98 -29.04
CA LEU A 190 7.37 20.59 -29.25
C LEU A 190 7.26 19.73 -27.96
N PRO A 191 7.88 20.11 -26.82
CA PRO A 191 7.74 19.37 -25.58
C PRO A 191 6.32 19.44 -25.01
N VAL A 192 5.59 20.56 -25.14
CA VAL A 192 4.16 20.61 -24.71
C VAL A 192 3.32 19.63 -25.54
N SER A 193 3.45 19.65 -26.86
CA SER A 193 2.69 18.79 -27.75
C SER A 193 3.05 17.32 -27.58
N ALA A 194 4.34 17.00 -27.42
CA ALA A 194 4.78 15.64 -27.13
C ALA A 194 4.21 15.15 -25.80
N VAL A 195 4.21 15.98 -24.76
CA VAL A 195 3.67 15.62 -23.45
C VAL A 195 2.15 15.52 -23.45
N LEU A 196 1.45 16.40 -24.17
CA LEU A 196 0.00 16.27 -24.38
C LEU A 196 -0.30 14.97 -25.13
N ALA A 197 0.43 14.64 -26.19
CA ALA A 197 0.27 13.39 -26.91
C ALA A 197 0.54 12.16 -26.03
N MET A 198 1.58 12.22 -25.18
CA MET A 198 1.87 11.14 -24.23
C MET A 198 0.81 11.03 -23.13
N THR A 199 0.31 12.15 -22.60
CA THR A 199 -0.79 12.18 -21.61
C THR A 199 -2.08 11.63 -22.20
N LEU A 200 -2.38 11.97 -23.46
CA LEU A 200 -3.49 11.39 -24.20
C LEU A 200 -3.29 9.88 -24.44
N ALA A 201 -2.05 9.46 -24.71
CA ALA A 201 -1.70 8.05 -24.89
C ALA A 201 -1.81 7.22 -23.61
N THR A 202 -1.80 7.82 -22.42
CA THR A 202 -2.12 7.07 -21.18
C THR A 202 -3.63 6.88 -21.00
N GLY A 203 -4.47 7.63 -21.73
CA GLY A 203 -5.91 7.65 -21.49
C GLY A 203 -6.32 8.40 -20.22
N SER A 204 -5.41 9.14 -19.58
CA SER A 204 -5.72 9.96 -18.41
C SER A 204 -6.51 11.21 -18.78
N ARG A 205 -7.75 11.27 -18.33
CA ARG A 205 -8.57 12.47 -18.47
C ARG A 205 -8.39 13.44 -17.32
N GLY A 206 -8.11 12.92 -16.13
CA GLY A 206 -7.88 13.75 -14.96
C GLY A 206 -6.64 14.62 -15.17
N ALA A 207 -5.52 14.02 -15.59
CA ALA A 207 -4.31 14.74 -15.94
C ALA A 207 -4.52 15.76 -17.06
N LEU A 208 -5.30 15.39 -18.09
CA LEU A 208 -5.63 16.28 -19.19
C LEU A 208 -6.46 17.49 -18.71
N ALA A 209 -7.47 17.26 -17.88
CA ALA A 209 -8.31 18.32 -17.30
C ALA A 209 -7.50 19.22 -16.37
N ALA A 210 -6.66 18.64 -15.50
CA ALA A 210 -5.74 19.37 -14.64
C ALA A 210 -4.77 20.24 -15.44
N THR A 211 -4.20 19.68 -16.53
CA THR A 211 -3.33 20.41 -17.46
C THR A 211 -4.07 21.55 -18.15
N GLY A 212 -5.28 21.28 -18.65
CA GLY A 212 -6.14 22.27 -19.27
C GLY A 212 -6.47 23.44 -18.34
N LEU A 213 -6.86 23.13 -17.10
CA LEU A 213 -7.15 24.14 -16.07
C LEU A 213 -5.91 24.99 -15.76
N VAL A 214 -4.74 24.36 -15.58
CA VAL A 214 -3.49 25.07 -15.32
C VAL A 214 -3.09 25.98 -16.50
N LEU A 215 -3.24 25.50 -17.73
CA LEU A 215 -3.01 26.30 -18.94
C LEU A 215 -4.02 27.45 -19.07
N LEU A 216 -5.28 27.24 -18.68
CA LEU A 216 -6.32 28.26 -18.68
C LEU A 216 -6.00 29.36 -17.67
N LEU A 217 -5.60 29.00 -16.45
CA LEU A 217 -5.14 29.94 -15.41
C LEU A 217 -3.93 30.75 -15.90
N LEU A 218 -3.00 30.10 -16.61
CA LEU A 218 -1.87 30.77 -17.25
C LEU A 218 -2.32 31.71 -18.38
N GLY A 219 -3.32 31.30 -19.18
CA GLY A 219 -3.94 32.10 -20.22
C GLY A 219 -4.58 33.37 -19.66
N LEU A 220 -5.37 33.25 -18.60
CA LEU A 220 -6.02 34.37 -17.90
C LEU A 220 -5.00 35.41 -17.41
N ARG A 221 -3.81 34.96 -17.03
CA ARG A 221 -2.70 35.84 -16.66
C ARG A 221 -2.11 36.59 -17.86
N ARG A 222 -1.98 35.93 -19.03
CA ARG A 222 -1.33 36.50 -20.23
C ARG A 222 -2.27 37.34 -21.11
N GLY A 223 -3.58 37.13 -21.03
CA GLY A 223 -4.58 37.92 -21.73
C GLY A 223 -5.67 37.09 -22.41
N PRO A 224 -6.74 37.73 -22.91
CA PRO A 224 -7.91 37.05 -23.46
C PRO A 224 -7.60 36.21 -24.71
N ARG A 225 -6.60 36.61 -25.52
CA ARG A 225 -6.20 35.85 -26.72
C ARG A 225 -5.59 34.50 -26.35
N GLN A 226 -4.80 34.42 -25.29
CA GLN A 226 -4.21 33.17 -24.82
C GLN A 226 -5.28 32.25 -24.19
N VAL A 227 -6.26 32.83 -23.49
CA VAL A 227 -7.43 32.09 -22.99
C VAL A 227 -8.17 31.45 -24.16
N LEU A 228 -8.50 32.22 -25.20
CA LEU A 228 -9.18 31.70 -26.38
C LEU A 228 -8.36 30.58 -27.05
N GLY A 229 -7.05 30.76 -27.20
CA GLY A 229 -6.17 29.72 -27.75
C GLY A 229 -6.19 28.42 -26.95
N VAL A 230 -6.16 28.51 -25.61
CA VAL A 230 -6.26 27.32 -24.73
C VAL A 230 -7.64 26.67 -24.84
N LEU A 231 -8.72 27.45 -24.87
CA LEU A 231 -10.09 26.93 -25.02
C LEU A 231 -10.28 26.21 -26.36
N VAL A 232 -9.77 26.78 -27.46
CA VAL A 232 -9.80 26.15 -28.78
C VAL A 232 -8.99 24.85 -28.77
N ALA A 233 -7.79 24.84 -28.18
CA ALA A 233 -6.98 23.63 -28.08
C ALA A 233 -7.69 22.54 -27.26
N LEU A 234 -8.30 22.88 -26.13
CA LEU A 234 -9.09 21.96 -25.32
C LEU A 234 -10.31 21.43 -26.08
N ALA A 235 -11.01 22.28 -26.82
CA ALA A 235 -12.13 21.87 -27.66
C ALA A 235 -11.70 20.89 -28.75
N VAL A 236 -10.59 21.15 -29.45
CA VAL A 236 -10.02 20.21 -30.44
C VAL A 236 -9.68 18.88 -29.80
N VAL A 237 -9.03 18.89 -28.64
CA VAL A 237 -8.71 17.65 -27.92
C VAL A 237 -9.98 16.88 -27.53
N LEU A 238 -11.01 17.56 -27.03
CA LEU A 238 -12.31 16.96 -26.67
C LEU A 238 -13.06 16.39 -27.89
N LEU A 239 -12.85 16.96 -29.08
CA LEU A 239 -13.47 16.49 -30.33
C LEU A 239 -12.71 15.31 -30.95
N VAL A 240 -11.37 15.31 -30.88
CA VAL A 240 -10.51 14.30 -31.52
C VAL A 240 -10.33 13.08 -30.64
N VAL A 241 -10.23 13.27 -29.33
CA VAL A 241 -10.07 12.16 -28.39
C VAL A 241 -11.45 11.58 -28.14
N PRO A 242 -11.69 10.29 -28.47
CA PRO A 242 -12.97 9.66 -28.22
C PRO A 242 -13.41 9.91 -26.78
N ASN A 243 -14.71 10.08 -26.57
CA ASN A 243 -15.27 10.33 -25.24
C ASN A 243 -15.90 9.07 -24.62
N PRO A 244 -15.12 8.15 -24.02
CA PRO A 244 -15.71 7.04 -23.29
C PRO A 244 -16.42 7.46 -22.00
N LEU A 245 -16.58 8.76 -21.67
CA LEU A 245 -17.52 9.14 -20.59
C LEU A 245 -18.94 8.90 -21.04
N THR A 246 -19.26 9.11 -22.32
CA THR A 246 -20.60 8.78 -22.82
C THR A 246 -20.82 7.27 -22.71
N GLU A 247 -19.89 6.45 -23.19
CA GLU A 247 -19.96 4.99 -23.02
C GLU A 247 -19.94 4.55 -21.56
N ARG A 248 -19.13 5.16 -20.69
CA ARG A 248 -19.10 4.83 -19.25
C ARG A 248 -20.32 5.31 -18.50
N VAL A 249 -20.90 6.47 -18.82
CA VAL A 249 -22.14 6.97 -18.22
C VAL A 249 -23.32 6.15 -18.70
N LEU A 250 -23.30 5.70 -19.96
CA LEU A 250 -24.28 4.75 -20.49
C LEU A 250 -24.06 3.33 -19.96
N ALA A 251 -22.82 2.93 -19.66
CA ALA A 251 -22.47 1.63 -19.09
C ALA A 251 -22.58 1.60 -17.56
N LEU A 252 -22.54 2.74 -16.88
CA LEU A 252 -22.94 2.92 -15.49
C LEU A 252 -24.44 2.63 -15.45
N ARG A 253 -24.79 1.35 -15.37
CA ARG A 253 -26.15 0.93 -15.08
C ARG A 253 -26.55 1.59 -13.76
N SER A 254 -27.85 1.80 -13.55
CA SER A 254 -28.43 2.43 -12.35
C SER A 254 -28.16 1.68 -11.02
N GLY A 255 -27.24 0.71 -11.00
CA GLY A 255 -26.76 -0.01 -9.81
C GLY A 255 -25.23 -0.11 -9.71
N ASP A 256 -24.45 0.56 -10.57
CA ASP A 256 -22.98 0.62 -10.38
C ASP A 256 -22.64 1.67 -9.31
N HIS A 257 -22.72 1.25 -8.05
CA HIS A 257 -22.58 2.10 -6.86
C HIS A 257 -21.16 2.64 -6.58
N PHE A 258 -20.19 2.40 -7.48
CA PHE A 258 -18.77 2.71 -7.27
C PHE A 258 -18.34 4.02 -7.94
N SER A 259 -19.16 5.06 -7.79
CA SER A 259 -18.74 6.40 -8.22
C SER A 259 -17.68 6.95 -7.27
N ARG A 260 -16.79 7.82 -7.76
CA ARG A 260 -15.86 8.56 -6.89
C ARG A 260 -16.60 9.37 -5.83
N ALA A 261 -17.79 9.87 -6.14
CA ALA A 261 -18.64 10.60 -5.20
C ALA A 261 -19.04 9.72 -4.01
N PHE A 262 -19.34 8.44 -4.23
CA PHE A 262 -19.58 7.49 -3.16
C PHE A 262 -18.34 7.33 -2.26
N PHE A 263 -17.16 7.08 -2.84
CA PHE A 263 -15.93 6.97 -2.04
C PHE A 263 -15.61 8.25 -1.25
N TRP A 264 -15.90 9.42 -1.82
CA TRP A 264 -15.70 10.70 -1.15
C TRP A 264 -16.68 10.90 0.00
N ASP A 265 -17.96 10.56 -0.18
CA ASP A 265 -18.95 10.62 0.88
C ASP A 265 -18.55 9.72 2.06
N VAL A 266 -18.17 8.47 1.77
CA VAL A 266 -17.73 7.56 2.82
C VAL A 266 -16.43 8.02 3.48
N ALA A 267 -15.49 8.59 2.72
CA ALA A 267 -14.29 9.20 3.29
C ALA A 267 -14.64 10.36 4.23
N LEU A 268 -15.59 11.23 3.86
CA LEU A 268 -16.04 12.34 4.69
C LEU A 268 -16.71 11.86 5.98
N GLN A 269 -17.52 10.81 5.92
CA GLN A 269 -18.10 10.19 7.11
C GLN A 269 -17.02 9.64 8.05
N ASN A 270 -16.00 8.97 7.51
CA ASN A 270 -14.88 8.49 8.32
C ASN A 270 -14.01 9.62 8.88
N ILE A 271 -13.79 10.69 8.12
CA ILE A 271 -13.09 11.91 8.53
C ILE A 271 -13.84 12.56 9.71
N ALA A 272 -15.17 12.59 9.67
CA ALA A 272 -15.99 13.12 10.76
C ALA A 272 -15.89 12.25 12.03
N ALA A 273 -15.87 10.92 11.87
CA ALA A 273 -15.71 9.99 12.99
C ALA A 273 -14.28 9.99 13.57
N ASN A 274 -13.26 10.36 12.78
CA ASN A 274 -11.85 10.28 13.14
C ASN A 274 -11.12 11.62 12.86
N PRO A 275 -11.42 12.71 13.58
CA PRO A 275 -10.90 14.04 13.26
C PRO A 275 -9.38 14.18 13.43
N LEU A 276 -8.76 13.33 14.27
CA LEU A 276 -7.30 13.27 14.42
C LEU A 276 -6.62 12.36 13.39
N GLY A 277 -7.38 11.76 12.48
CA GLY A 277 -6.90 10.79 11.51
C GLY A 277 -6.91 9.36 12.04
N ILE A 278 -6.75 8.41 11.12
CA ILE A 278 -6.72 6.96 11.40
C ILE A 278 -5.34 6.33 11.22
N GLY A 279 -4.35 7.09 10.75
CA GLY A 279 -3.03 6.63 10.34
C GLY A 279 -2.95 6.31 8.83
N PRO A 280 -1.82 6.65 8.15
CA PRO A 280 -1.61 6.32 6.74
C PRO A 280 -1.84 4.85 6.36
N GLY A 281 -2.56 4.55 5.29
CA GLY A 281 -2.86 3.18 4.86
C GLY A 281 -3.72 2.35 5.82
N MET A 282 -4.29 2.96 6.88
CA MET A 282 -5.13 2.25 7.85
C MET A 282 -6.59 2.15 7.44
N ASN A 283 -6.99 2.78 6.33
CA ASN A 283 -8.37 2.79 5.83
C ASN A 283 -8.99 1.39 5.73
N ARG A 284 -8.21 0.39 5.31
CA ARG A 284 -8.66 -1.01 5.19
C ARG A 284 -9.15 -1.64 6.50
N PHE A 285 -8.74 -1.09 7.65
CA PHE A 285 -9.10 -1.60 8.98
C PHE A 285 -10.26 -0.85 9.63
N VAL A 286 -10.51 0.41 9.21
CA VAL A 286 -11.55 1.27 9.79
C VAL A 286 -12.85 1.21 8.98
N PHE A 287 -12.77 0.78 7.73
CA PHE A 287 -13.93 0.60 6.84
C PHE A 287 -14.96 -0.50 7.17
N PRO A 288 -14.67 -1.57 7.95
CA PRO A 288 -15.63 -2.66 8.16
C PRO A 288 -17.06 -2.27 8.58
N PRO A 289 -17.31 -1.26 9.44
CA PRO A 289 -18.67 -0.92 9.86
C PRO A 289 -19.57 -0.40 8.74
N LEU A 290 -19.00 0.28 7.74
CA LEU A 290 -19.75 0.83 6.59
C LEU A 290 -19.79 -0.16 5.42
N ALA A 291 -18.80 -1.06 5.31
CA ALA A 291 -18.82 -2.17 4.35
C ALA A 291 -19.85 -3.26 4.72
N LEU A 292 -20.28 -3.30 5.98
CA LEU A 292 -21.29 -4.22 6.51
C LEU A 292 -22.73 -3.68 6.40
N ASP A 293 -22.99 -2.68 5.57
CA ASP A 293 -24.35 -2.22 5.30
C ASP A 293 -25.15 -3.40 4.67
N PRO A 294 -26.16 -3.97 5.38
CA PRO A 294 -26.96 -5.06 4.85
C PRO A 294 -27.74 -4.66 3.58
N ALA A 295 -27.95 -3.36 3.37
CA ALA A 295 -28.54 -2.84 2.15
C ALA A 295 -27.56 -2.81 0.97
N GLN A 296 -26.25 -2.96 1.22
CA GLN A 296 -25.18 -2.88 0.22
C GLN A 296 -24.11 -3.99 0.39
N PRO A 297 -24.49 -5.28 0.41
CA PRO A 297 -23.57 -6.39 0.71
C PRO A 297 -22.39 -6.51 -0.26
N TRP A 298 -22.51 -5.96 -1.48
CA TRP A 298 -21.43 -5.94 -2.47
C TRP A 298 -20.22 -5.07 -2.08
N LEU A 299 -20.36 -4.14 -1.12
CA LEU A 299 -19.23 -3.33 -0.63
C LEU A 299 -18.13 -4.18 -0.01
N LEU A 300 -18.49 -5.35 0.51
CA LEU A 300 -17.57 -6.27 1.15
C LEU A 300 -16.53 -6.83 0.18
N HIS A 301 -16.95 -7.19 -1.04
CA HIS A 301 -16.06 -7.72 -2.09
C HIS A 301 -15.08 -6.67 -2.64
N GLN A 302 -15.38 -5.38 -2.45
CA GLN A 302 -14.55 -4.27 -2.94
C GLN A 302 -13.82 -3.49 -1.84
N ARG A 303 -13.71 -4.05 -0.62
CA ARG A 303 -13.03 -3.42 0.54
C ARG A 303 -11.66 -2.79 0.23
N HIS A 304 -10.90 -3.38 -0.70
CA HIS A 304 -9.58 -2.87 -1.11
C HIS A 304 -9.66 -1.61 -1.99
N ALA A 305 -10.73 -1.47 -2.77
CA ALA A 305 -11.01 -0.27 -3.58
C ALA A 305 -11.69 0.82 -2.74
N VAL A 306 -12.59 0.41 -1.86
CA VAL A 306 -13.36 1.28 -0.97
C VAL A 306 -12.45 2.03 0.03
N GLY A 307 -11.35 1.41 0.46
CA GLY A 307 -10.34 2.07 1.31
C GLY A 307 -9.49 3.14 0.62
N LEU A 308 -9.61 3.33 -0.71
CA LEU A 308 -8.91 4.36 -1.45
C LEU A 308 -9.90 5.47 -1.79
N THR A 309 -9.75 6.64 -1.16
CA THR A 309 -10.63 7.79 -1.44
C THR A 309 -10.48 8.32 -2.89
N HIS A 310 -9.43 7.87 -3.59
CA HIS A 310 -9.01 8.40 -4.89
C HIS A 310 -8.91 9.94 -4.91
N ASN A 311 -8.59 10.54 -3.75
CA ASN A 311 -8.44 11.97 -3.57
C ASN A 311 -7.40 12.21 -2.46
N LEU A 312 -6.23 12.72 -2.82
CA LEU A 312 -5.11 12.95 -1.91
C LEU A 312 -5.50 13.83 -0.72
N LEU A 313 -6.31 14.86 -0.91
CA LEU A 313 -6.73 15.71 0.20
C LEU A 313 -7.63 14.95 1.16
N LEU A 314 -8.64 14.23 0.65
CA LEU A 314 -9.50 13.42 1.49
C LEU A 314 -8.71 12.31 2.17
N THR A 315 -7.78 11.66 1.48
CA THR A 315 -6.94 10.65 2.13
C THR A 315 -6.03 11.26 3.19
N LEU A 316 -5.33 12.36 2.92
CA LEU A 316 -4.51 13.04 3.94
C LEU A 316 -5.36 13.47 5.14
N THR A 317 -6.58 13.97 4.90
CA THR A 317 -7.50 14.38 5.97
C THR A 317 -7.96 13.18 6.80
N LEU A 318 -8.29 12.07 6.13
CA LEU A 318 -8.76 10.84 6.75
C LEU A 318 -7.64 10.14 7.52
N GLU A 319 -6.48 10.01 6.91
CA GLU A 319 -5.37 9.23 7.45
C GLU A 319 -4.54 10.04 8.44
N TRP A 320 -4.29 11.32 8.18
CA TRP A 320 -3.40 12.14 9.02
C TRP A 320 -4.19 13.11 9.89
N GLY A 321 -5.49 13.29 9.64
CA GLY A 321 -6.37 14.16 10.43
C GLY A 321 -6.64 15.51 9.77
N TRP A 322 -7.61 16.25 10.34
CA TRP A 322 -8.10 17.52 9.78
C TRP A 322 -6.99 18.57 9.64
N ALA A 323 -6.04 18.60 10.56
CA ALA A 323 -4.94 19.55 10.52
C ALA A 323 -4.02 19.31 9.31
N ALA A 324 -3.79 18.05 8.93
CA ALA A 324 -3.05 17.72 7.70
C ALA A 324 -3.83 18.08 6.43
N GLY A 325 -5.14 17.83 6.40
CA GLY A 325 -6.02 18.27 5.32
C GLY A 325 -6.02 19.78 5.13
N ALA A 326 -6.19 20.53 6.22
CA ALA A 326 -6.13 21.99 6.23
C ALA A 326 -4.75 22.52 5.78
N ALA A 327 -3.67 21.89 6.22
CA ALA A 327 -2.32 22.21 5.78
C ALA A 327 -2.13 22.00 4.26
N ALA A 328 -2.65 20.90 3.71
CA ALA A 328 -2.60 20.62 2.28
C ALA A 328 -3.42 21.65 1.47
N LEU A 329 -4.61 22.02 1.94
CA LEU A 329 -5.43 23.08 1.33
C LEU A 329 -4.72 24.45 1.38
N ALA A 330 -4.11 24.80 2.52
CA ALA A 330 -3.36 26.04 2.67
C ALA A 330 -2.17 26.10 1.70
N LEU A 331 -1.45 24.99 1.53
CA LEU A 331 -0.37 24.86 0.55
C LEU A 331 -0.87 25.03 -0.89
N LEU A 332 -1.99 24.40 -1.24
CA LEU A 332 -2.58 24.51 -2.57
C LEU A 332 -3.04 25.94 -2.86
N GLY A 333 -3.79 26.55 -1.95
CA GLY A 333 -4.26 27.93 -2.07
C GLY A 333 -3.10 28.92 -2.17
N TRP A 334 -2.05 28.71 -1.38
CA TRP A 334 -0.82 29.50 -1.45
C TRP A 334 -0.12 29.36 -2.80
N ALA A 335 0.03 28.14 -3.31
CA ALA A 335 0.65 27.87 -4.61
C ALA A 335 -0.13 28.55 -5.75
N LEU A 336 -1.45 28.38 -5.77
CA LEU A 336 -2.35 28.99 -6.76
C LEU A 336 -2.29 30.53 -6.70
N ARG A 337 -2.39 31.12 -5.49
CA ARG A 337 -2.29 32.58 -5.31
C ARG A 337 -0.99 33.15 -5.88
N ARG A 338 0.12 32.41 -5.78
CA ARG A 338 1.45 32.81 -6.25
C ARG A 338 1.68 32.60 -7.75
N LEU A 339 0.90 31.73 -8.38
CA LEU A 339 0.89 31.55 -9.84
C LEU A 339 0.20 32.74 -10.57
N LEU A 340 -0.71 33.43 -9.90
CA LEU A 340 -1.58 34.47 -10.47
C LEU A 340 -1.05 35.92 -10.58
N PRO A 341 -0.05 36.43 -9.82
CA PRO A 341 0.23 37.88 -9.79
C PRO A 341 0.84 38.41 -11.09
N ARG A 342 0.23 39.45 -11.69
CA ARG A 342 0.74 40.18 -12.86
C ARG A 342 1.86 41.16 -12.42
N GLY A 343 3.04 41.13 -13.05
CA GLY A 343 4.02 42.23 -12.88
C GLY A 343 5.51 41.86 -12.87
N ALA A 344 5.92 40.73 -12.28
CA ALA A 344 7.33 40.34 -12.28
C ALA A 344 7.65 39.41 -13.46
N ALA A 345 8.70 39.72 -14.24
CA ALA A 345 9.23 38.83 -15.29
C ALA A 345 9.51 37.46 -14.66
N PRO A 346 8.73 36.41 -14.95
CA PRO A 346 8.83 35.15 -14.19
C PRO A 346 10.16 34.46 -14.48
N ASP A 347 10.79 33.86 -13.44
CA ASP A 347 11.76 32.79 -13.66
C ASP A 347 11.01 31.70 -14.43
N ALA A 348 11.34 31.53 -15.71
CA ALA A 348 10.61 30.62 -16.59
C ALA A 348 10.57 29.23 -15.98
N LEU A 349 11.69 28.77 -15.39
CA LEU A 349 11.81 27.47 -14.74
C LEU A 349 10.95 27.36 -13.47
N GLY A 350 10.98 28.37 -12.59
CA GLY A 350 10.10 28.44 -11.42
C GLY A 350 8.62 28.42 -11.82
N GLN A 351 8.25 29.10 -12.90
CA GLN A 351 6.90 29.08 -13.44
C GLN A 351 6.52 27.70 -13.98
N GLY A 352 7.37 27.06 -14.80
CA GLY A 352 7.10 25.72 -15.32
C GLY A 352 6.97 24.66 -14.23
N ALA A 353 7.86 24.70 -13.23
CA ALA A 353 7.79 23.81 -12.08
C ALA A 353 6.50 24.01 -11.27
N ALA A 354 6.08 25.27 -11.06
CA ALA A 354 4.84 25.56 -10.35
C ALA A 354 3.58 25.17 -11.13
N LEU A 355 3.58 25.31 -12.45
CA LEU A 355 2.51 24.78 -13.31
C LEU A 355 2.48 23.25 -13.24
N GLY A 356 3.63 22.58 -13.32
CA GLY A 356 3.69 21.12 -13.20
C GLY A 356 3.23 20.60 -11.84
N ALA A 357 3.66 21.25 -10.74
CA ALA A 357 3.18 20.94 -9.40
C ALA A 357 1.67 21.14 -9.25
N ALA A 358 1.11 22.19 -9.87
CA ALA A 358 -0.33 22.43 -9.87
C ALA A 358 -1.09 21.32 -10.60
N VAL A 359 -0.59 20.84 -11.75
CA VAL A 359 -1.20 19.70 -12.47
C VAL A 359 -1.20 18.45 -11.59
N LEU A 360 -0.08 18.13 -10.96
CA LEU A 360 0.03 16.98 -10.06
C LEU A 360 -0.92 17.09 -8.86
N LEU A 361 -0.98 18.25 -8.21
CA LEU A 361 -1.86 18.46 -7.07
C LEU A 361 -3.34 18.39 -7.44
N LEU A 362 -3.72 18.96 -8.58
CA LEU A 362 -5.09 18.92 -9.10
C LEU A 362 -5.48 17.49 -9.49
N GLU A 363 -4.61 16.76 -10.19
CA GLU A 363 -4.88 15.36 -10.51
C GLU A 363 -4.98 14.51 -9.25
N ALA A 364 -4.10 14.76 -8.27
CA ALA A 364 -4.12 14.04 -7.02
C ALA A 364 -5.46 14.20 -6.26
N GLN A 365 -6.27 15.24 -6.54
CA GLN A 365 -7.63 15.38 -5.96
C GLN A 365 -8.65 14.45 -6.61
N VAL A 366 -8.35 13.95 -7.80
CA VAL A 366 -9.28 13.20 -8.65
C VAL A 366 -8.82 11.74 -8.76
N ASP A 367 -7.55 11.45 -8.55
CA ASP A 367 -7.03 10.10 -8.38
C ASP A 367 -5.92 10.01 -7.31
N GLY A 368 -5.91 8.92 -6.54
CA GLY A 368 -4.96 8.73 -5.43
C GLY A 368 -3.55 8.37 -5.91
N VAL A 369 -2.51 8.85 -5.20
CA VAL A 369 -1.08 8.64 -5.55
C VAL A 369 -0.43 7.47 -4.77
N GLU A 370 -1.18 6.83 -3.88
CA GLU A 370 -0.64 6.17 -2.68
C GLU A 370 0.00 4.78 -2.87
N GLN A 371 0.01 4.22 -4.07
CA GLN A 371 0.56 2.88 -4.28
C GLN A 371 2.09 2.86 -4.44
N ASN A 372 2.77 4.01 -4.48
CA ASN A 372 4.22 4.08 -4.66
C ASN A 372 4.80 5.27 -3.84
N PRO A 373 5.40 5.00 -2.67
CA PRO A 373 5.94 6.04 -1.80
C PRO A 373 7.10 6.82 -2.45
N LEU A 374 7.83 6.23 -3.39
CA LEU A 374 8.91 6.91 -4.10
C LEU A 374 8.37 7.95 -5.08
N ALA A 375 7.35 7.59 -5.86
CA ALA A 375 6.69 8.52 -6.78
C ALA A 375 6.06 9.71 -6.01
N CYS A 376 5.44 9.42 -4.87
CA CYS A 376 4.90 10.45 -3.98
C CYS A 376 6.02 11.37 -3.42
N SER A 377 7.12 10.79 -2.93
CA SER A 377 8.27 11.55 -2.41
C SER A 377 8.91 12.46 -3.47
N LEU A 378 9.04 11.97 -4.71
CA LEU A 378 9.56 12.73 -5.83
C LEU A 378 8.61 13.88 -6.22
N MET A 379 7.30 13.62 -6.27
CA MET A 379 6.27 14.63 -6.49
C MET A 379 6.32 15.72 -5.42
N LEU A 380 6.44 15.34 -4.15
CA LEU A 380 6.59 16.27 -3.03
C LEU A 380 7.87 17.11 -3.16
N PHE A 381 8.99 16.51 -3.55
CA PHE A 381 10.24 17.23 -3.79
C PHE A 381 10.10 18.26 -4.93
N LEU A 382 9.48 17.87 -6.05
CA LEU A 382 9.20 18.78 -7.17
C LEU A 382 8.23 19.90 -6.77
N GLY A 383 7.23 19.57 -5.96
CA GLY A 383 6.34 20.54 -5.32
C GLY A 383 7.13 21.54 -4.50
N ALA A 384 7.95 21.09 -3.55
CA ALA A 384 8.81 21.96 -2.74
C ALA A 384 9.71 22.85 -3.60
N ALA A 385 10.30 22.28 -4.65
CA ALA A 385 11.15 23.01 -5.59
C ALA A 385 10.40 24.13 -6.31
N ALA A 386 9.19 23.83 -6.77
CA ALA A 386 8.32 24.79 -7.40
C ALA A 386 7.91 25.92 -6.44
N LEU A 387 7.46 25.56 -5.24
CA LEU A 387 6.99 26.49 -4.22
C LEU A 387 8.09 27.49 -3.84
N ARG A 388 9.33 27.03 -3.64
CA ARG A 388 10.44 27.90 -3.20
C ARG A 388 10.92 28.88 -4.27
N ARG A 389 10.61 28.66 -5.54
CA ARG A 389 10.95 29.58 -6.65
C ARG A 389 9.90 30.64 -6.91
N LEU A 390 8.73 30.52 -6.29
CA LEU A 390 7.75 31.59 -6.31
C LEU A 390 8.33 32.79 -5.52
N PRO A 391 8.05 34.03 -5.95
CA PRO A 391 8.55 35.22 -5.25
C PRO A 391 8.20 35.13 -3.76
N GLY A 392 9.12 35.52 -2.88
CA GLY A 392 9.08 35.21 -1.44
C GLY A 392 7.98 35.91 -0.64
N GLU A 393 7.78 35.45 0.58
CA GLU A 393 7.05 36.16 1.65
C GLU A 393 7.99 37.07 2.44
N PRO A 394 7.55 38.28 2.81
CA PRO A 394 8.26 39.07 3.81
C PRO A 394 8.14 38.46 5.22
N LEU A 395 7.15 37.59 5.45
CA LEU A 395 6.81 36.98 6.74
C LEU A 395 7.22 35.51 6.77
N GLY A 396 8.40 35.24 7.29
CA GLY A 396 8.84 33.89 7.62
C GLY A 396 9.72 33.93 8.86
N LEU A 397 9.66 32.89 9.69
CA LEU A 397 10.53 32.79 10.85
C LEU A 397 11.96 32.63 10.35
N LYS A 398 12.81 33.62 10.60
CA LYS A 398 14.23 33.56 10.26
C LYS A 398 14.96 32.76 11.33
N LEU A 399 15.43 31.57 10.97
CA LEU A 399 16.28 30.77 11.84
C LEU A 399 17.73 30.80 11.37
N PRO A 400 18.72 30.75 12.28
CA PRO A 400 20.11 30.54 11.91
C PRO A 400 20.24 29.24 11.12
N GLY A 401 20.89 29.28 9.95
CA GLY A 401 20.99 28.09 9.10
C GLY A 401 21.71 26.92 9.78
N ARG A 402 22.66 27.20 10.68
CA ARG A 402 23.31 26.20 11.55
C ARG A 402 22.32 25.48 12.47
N LEU A 403 21.33 26.18 13.03
CA LEU A 403 20.32 25.57 13.92
C LEU A 403 19.41 24.63 13.12
N VAL A 404 18.98 25.06 11.93
CA VAL A 404 18.22 24.20 11.01
C VAL A 404 19.05 22.99 10.58
N ALA A 405 20.34 23.18 10.30
CA ALA A 405 21.24 22.09 9.94
C ALA A 405 21.39 21.04 11.04
N LEU A 406 21.54 21.47 12.31
CA LEU A 406 21.60 20.56 13.45
C LEU A 406 20.31 19.74 13.57
N GLY A 407 19.14 20.39 13.42
CA GLY A 407 17.84 19.69 13.42
C GLY A 407 17.73 18.65 12.30
N LEU A 408 18.11 19.01 11.07
CA LEU A 408 18.10 18.09 9.93
C LEU A 408 19.10 16.95 10.07
N LEU A 409 20.29 17.21 10.62
CA LEU A 409 21.30 16.17 10.87
C LEU A 409 20.84 15.21 11.96
N ALA A 410 20.23 15.70 13.04
CA ALA A 410 19.65 14.86 14.08
C ALA A 410 18.54 13.95 13.52
N LEU A 411 17.65 14.50 12.68
CA LEU A 411 16.63 13.73 11.97
C LEU A 411 17.25 12.69 11.02
N ALA A 412 18.26 13.08 10.24
CA ALA A 412 18.96 12.17 9.32
C ALA A 412 19.64 11.01 10.06
N LEU A 413 20.33 11.30 11.17
CA LEU A 413 20.96 10.29 12.04
C LEU A 413 19.92 9.36 12.66
N GLY A 414 18.83 9.92 13.20
CA GLY A 414 17.73 9.13 13.76
C GLY A 414 17.12 8.17 12.74
N LEU A 415 16.79 8.67 11.54
CA LEU A 415 16.28 7.84 10.44
C LEU A 415 17.30 6.82 9.96
N GLY A 416 18.58 7.18 9.85
CA GLY A 416 19.64 6.28 9.42
C GLY A 416 19.87 5.13 10.40
N VAL A 417 19.90 5.41 11.70
CA VAL A 417 19.99 4.40 12.77
C VAL A 417 18.76 3.50 12.74
N GLN A 418 17.57 4.08 12.59
CA GLN A 418 16.32 3.32 12.50
C GLN A 418 16.26 2.42 11.26
N ALA A 419 16.66 2.94 10.10
CA ALA A 419 16.75 2.19 8.85
C ALA A 419 17.76 1.03 8.96
N GLY A 420 18.92 1.27 9.57
CA GLY A 420 19.92 0.23 9.83
C GLY A 420 19.42 -0.86 10.78
N ARG A 421 18.81 -0.48 11.90
CA ARG A 421 18.16 -1.44 12.83
C ARG A 421 17.09 -2.26 12.14
N ARG A 422 16.27 -1.62 11.29
CA ARG A 422 15.22 -2.30 10.54
C ARG A 422 15.78 -3.23 9.46
N ALA A 423 16.79 -2.82 8.71
CA ALA A 423 17.44 -3.69 7.73
C ALA A 423 18.03 -4.94 8.39
N LEU A 424 18.67 -4.80 9.56
CA LEU A 424 19.17 -5.94 10.34
C LEU A 424 18.04 -6.84 10.84
N ARG A 425 16.95 -6.25 11.36
CA ARG A 425 15.75 -7.00 11.78
C ARG A 425 15.09 -7.73 10.61
N ASP A 426 14.88 -7.06 9.48
CA ASP A 426 14.25 -7.60 8.28
C ASP A 426 15.12 -8.73 7.67
N ASP A 427 16.45 -8.58 7.66
CA ASP A 427 17.37 -9.64 7.21
C ASP A 427 17.30 -10.87 8.12
N ALA A 428 17.30 -10.67 9.45
CA ALA A 428 17.16 -11.75 10.42
C ALA A 428 15.83 -12.49 10.27
N LEU A 429 14.72 -11.76 10.16
CA LEU A 429 13.38 -12.31 9.99
C LEU A 429 13.23 -13.01 8.63
N SER A 430 13.74 -12.42 7.55
CA SER A 430 13.72 -13.04 6.22
C SER A 430 14.60 -14.29 6.17
N GLY A 431 15.74 -14.29 6.88
CA GLY A 431 16.57 -15.47 7.09
C GLY A 431 15.82 -16.58 7.82
N ALA A 432 15.11 -16.24 8.90
CA ALA A 432 14.25 -17.17 9.62
C ALA A 432 13.13 -17.72 8.73
N ARG A 433 12.39 -16.86 8.02
CA ARG A 433 11.32 -17.26 7.07
C ARG A 433 11.83 -18.23 6.01
N ARG A 434 12.96 -17.91 5.35
CA ARG A 434 13.54 -18.79 4.32
C ARG A 434 13.96 -20.14 4.90
N ALA A 435 14.57 -20.14 6.09
CA ALA A 435 15.01 -21.37 6.72
C ALA A 435 13.83 -22.24 7.19
N VAL A 436 12.79 -21.63 7.77
CA VAL A 436 11.54 -22.31 8.15
C VAL A 436 10.79 -22.82 6.93
N ALA A 437 10.66 -22.03 5.86
CA ALA A 437 10.02 -22.45 4.61
C ALA A 437 10.78 -23.61 3.94
N ALA A 438 12.12 -23.57 3.90
CA ALA A 438 12.93 -24.67 3.40
C ALA A 438 12.77 -25.95 4.23
N TYR A 439 12.57 -25.81 5.56
CA TYR A 439 12.26 -26.94 6.43
C TYR A 439 10.80 -27.41 6.33
N SER A 440 9.87 -26.54 5.93
CA SER A 440 8.43 -26.81 5.84
C SER A 440 7.93 -26.92 4.39
N PRO A 441 8.45 -27.87 3.57
CA PRO A 441 7.97 -28.05 2.20
C PRO A 441 6.48 -28.42 2.13
N TRP A 442 5.90 -28.85 3.26
CA TRP A 442 4.48 -29.19 3.40
C TRP A 442 3.53 -28.00 3.49
N SER A 443 4.03 -26.77 3.70
CA SER A 443 3.15 -25.61 3.86
C SER A 443 2.53 -25.11 2.55
N ASP A 444 3.25 -25.18 1.42
CA ASP A 444 2.78 -24.70 0.11
C ASP A 444 2.68 -25.78 -0.97
N ALA A 445 3.51 -26.83 -0.94
CA ALA A 445 3.48 -27.89 -1.95
C ALA A 445 2.24 -28.80 -1.84
N ALA A 446 1.70 -28.98 -0.63
CA ALA A 446 0.45 -29.72 -0.41
C ALA A 446 -0.78 -28.98 -0.98
N ALA A 447 -0.70 -27.66 -1.19
CA ALA A 447 -1.77 -26.86 -1.78
C ALA A 447 -1.66 -26.72 -3.32
N THR A 448 -0.51 -27.07 -3.92
CA THR A 448 -0.21 -26.77 -5.34
C THR A 448 0.26 -27.97 -6.17
N GLY A 449 0.42 -29.17 -5.58
CA GLY A 449 0.56 -30.43 -6.33
C GLY A 449 1.89 -30.63 -7.08
N GLY A 450 2.88 -29.75 -6.91
CA GLY A 450 4.17 -29.86 -7.59
C GLY A 450 5.17 -30.76 -6.86
N GLN A 451 5.23 -32.04 -7.20
CA GLN A 451 6.27 -32.96 -6.72
C GLN A 451 7.47 -32.96 -7.70
N GLY A 452 8.65 -32.47 -7.29
CA GLY A 452 9.90 -32.83 -8.00
C GLY A 452 11.07 -31.85 -7.95
N THR A 453 10.86 -30.53 -7.92
CA THR A 453 11.97 -29.56 -8.04
C THR A 453 12.47 -28.99 -6.71
N GLY A 454 11.71 -29.17 -5.62
CA GLY A 454 11.98 -28.52 -4.33
C GLY A 454 13.20 -29.07 -3.57
N GLU A 455 13.48 -30.37 -3.62
CA GLU A 455 14.49 -30.98 -2.73
C GLU A 455 15.93 -30.57 -3.07
N ARG A 456 16.28 -30.47 -4.36
CA ARG A 456 17.63 -30.00 -4.77
C ARG A 456 17.85 -28.53 -4.45
N GLY A 457 16.81 -27.69 -4.59
CA GLY A 457 16.86 -26.29 -4.19
C GLY A 457 17.00 -26.12 -2.68
N ALA A 458 16.25 -26.90 -1.90
CA ALA A 458 16.31 -26.89 -0.44
C ALA A 458 17.68 -27.34 0.09
N ALA A 459 18.30 -28.37 -0.51
CA ALA A 459 19.64 -28.83 -0.14
C ALA A 459 20.73 -27.78 -0.46
N GLY A 460 20.61 -27.06 -1.58
CA GLY A 460 21.51 -25.95 -1.92
C GLY A 460 21.37 -24.76 -0.96
N ALA A 461 20.14 -24.41 -0.59
CA ALA A 461 19.85 -23.36 0.40
C ALA A 461 20.38 -23.72 1.80
N ALA A 462 20.26 -25.00 2.20
CA ALA A 462 20.79 -25.51 3.48
C ALA A 462 22.31 -25.34 3.58
N ARG A 463 23.04 -25.76 2.52
CA ARG A 463 24.51 -25.64 2.47
C ARG A 463 24.97 -24.19 2.53
N GLY A 464 24.25 -23.29 1.85
CA GLY A 464 24.52 -21.85 1.90
C GLY A 464 24.29 -21.26 3.30
N ALA A 465 23.27 -21.73 4.02
CA ALA A 465 22.96 -21.24 5.36
C ALA A 465 23.94 -21.73 6.45
N LEU A 466 24.49 -22.93 6.32
CA LEU A 466 25.39 -23.55 7.30
C LEU A 466 26.88 -23.35 7.01
N GLY A 467 27.24 -22.56 5.99
CA GLY A 467 28.64 -22.28 5.68
C GLY A 467 29.43 -23.49 5.14
N GLY A 468 28.76 -24.47 4.54
CA GLY A 468 29.40 -25.56 3.79
C GLY A 468 30.08 -26.67 4.60
N SER A 469 29.88 -26.79 5.91
CA SER A 469 30.47 -27.89 6.68
C SER A 469 29.76 -29.22 6.41
N ASP A 470 30.50 -30.21 5.92
CA ASP A 470 29.99 -31.57 5.65
C ASP A 470 29.92 -32.38 6.97
N SER A 471 28.89 -32.09 7.77
CA SER A 471 28.78 -32.55 9.17
C SER A 471 28.44 -34.04 9.34
N GLY A 472 28.30 -34.81 8.26
CA GLY A 472 27.82 -36.20 8.30
C GLY A 472 26.35 -36.37 8.73
N LEU A 473 25.69 -35.30 9.20
CA LEU A 473 24.26 -35.28 9.49
C LEU A 473 23.45 -35.37 8.20
N ASP A 474 22.31 -36.05 8.26
CA ASP A 474 21.37 -36.04 7.13
C ASP A 474 20.93 -34.60 6.80
N ALA A 475 20.63 -34.34 5.52
CA ALA A 475 20.30 -33.01 5.04
C ALA A 475 19.07 -32.37 5.75
N ARG A 476 18.17 -33.19 6.32
CA ARG A 476 16.98 -32.71 7.03
C ARG A 476 17.32 -32.22 8.42
N THR A 477 18.19 -32.92 9.13
CA THR A 477 18.73 -32.51 10.43
C THR A 477 19.53 -31.22 10.29
N GLN A 478 20.33 -31.10 9.21
CA GLN A 478 21.02 -29.86 8.87
C GLN A 478 20.04 -28.69 8.62
N LEU A 479 18.99 -28.89 7.81
CA LEU A 479 17.96 -27.87 7.57
C LEU A 479 17.25 -27.44 8.86
N LEU A 480 16.94 -28.37 9.75
CA LEU A 480 16.32 -28.08 11.04
C LEU A 480 17.23 -27.23 11.92
N LEU A 481 18.51 -27.60 12.04
CA LEU A 481 19.50 -26.84 12.82
C LEU A 481 19.69 -25.44 12.25
N ALA A 482 19.76 -25.30 10.93
CA ALA A 482 19.85 -24.01 10.25
C ALA A 482 18.61 -23.14 10.56
N ALA A 483 17.40 -23.71 10.50
CA ALA A 483 16.18 -23.01 10.85
C ALA A 483 16.13 -22.60 12.33
N GLN A 484 16.55 -23.48 13.25
CA GLN A 484 16.65 -23.16 14.67
C GLN A 484 17.63 -22.02 14.95
N GLN A 485 18.81 -22.05 14.32
CA GLN A 485 19.81 -21.00 14.45
C GLN A 485 19.31 -19.66 13.88
N ALA A 486 18.66 -19.69 12.71
CA ALA A 486 18.10 -18.50 12.08
C ALA A 486 16.99 -17.87 12.94
N VAL A 487 16.06 -18.68 13.45
CA VAL A 487 15.00 -18.22 14.37
C VAL A 487 15.60 -17.67 15.66
N THR A 488 16.56 -18.35 16.27
CA THR A 488 17.20 -17.88 17.51
C THR A 488 17.94 -16.56 17.29
N ARG A 489 18.59 -16.39 16.13
CA ARG A 489 19.21 -15.12 15.75
C ARG A 489 18.16 -14.03 15.59
N ALA A 490 17.03 -14.33 14.95
CA ALA A 490 15.92 -13.38 14.82
C ALA A 490 15.34 -12.98 16.18
N GLU A 491 15.14 -13.91 17.12
CA GLU A 491 14.69 -13.63 18.49
C GLU A 491 15.68 -12.75 19.26
N ARG A 492 16.99 -12.95 19.07
CA ARG A 492 18.02 -12.09 19.70
C ARG A 492 18.11 -10.70 19.08
N GLN A 493 17.98 -10.61 17.76
CA GLN A 493 18.14 -9.35 17.01
C GLN A 493 16.84 -8.51 16.99
N ALA A 494 15.69 -9.13 17.22
CA ALA A 494 14.38 -8.51 17.24
C ALA A 494 13.49 -9.13 18.34
N PRO A 495 13.87 -9.04 19.64
CA PRO A 495 13.16 -9.70 20.74
C PRO A 495 11.72 -9.20 20.93
N ASP A 496 11.45 -7.99 20.45
CA ASP A 496 10.16 -7.30 20.44
C ASP A 496 9.31 -7.64 19.20
N ALA A 497 9.86 -8.29 18.18
CA ALA A 497 9.12 -8.63 16.96
C ALA A 497 8.26 -9.88 17.16
N ALA A 498 6.93 -9.72 17.08
CA ALA A 498 6.00 -10.85 17.08
C ALA A 498 6.33 -11.88 15.99
N GLU A 499 6.81 -11.41 14.83
CA GLU A 499 7.28 -12.26 13.72
C GLU A 499 8.39 -13.23 14.14
N ALA A 500 9.33 -12.86 15.02
CA ALA A 500 10.39 -13.78 15.44
C ALA A 500 9.83 -14.98 16.23
N HIS A 501 8.89 -14.69 17.14
CA HIS A 501 8.16 -15.71 17.91
C HIS A 501 7.22 -16.53 17.03
N LEU A 502 6.63 -15.92 15.99
CA LEU A 502 5.85 -16.63 14.98
C LEU A 502 6.73 -17.61 14.20
N GLN A 503 7.93 -17.22 13.78
CA GLN A 503 8.85 -18.14 13.09
C GLN A 503 9.27 -19.31 14.00
N ARG A 504 9.43 -19.07 15.31
CA ARG A 504 9.61 -20.13 16.31
C ARG A 504 8.44 -21.09 16.37
N PHE A 505 7.21 -20.56 16.40
CA PHE A 505 6.00 -21.36 16.33
C PHE A 505 5.94 -22.20 15.04
N LEU A 506 6.10 -21.59 13.87
CA LEU A 506 6.04 -22.29 12.57
C LEU A 506 7.10 -23.38 12.45
N LEU A 507 8.30 -23.16 13.00
CA LEU A 507 9.34 -24.17 13.07
C LEU A 507 8.92 -25.36 13.94
N LEU A 508 8.36 -25.11 15.12
CA LEU A 508 7.88 -26.15 16.03
C LEU A 508 6.66 -26.88 15.45
N GLU A 509 5.77 -26.17 14.77
CA GLU A 509 4.64 -26.73 14.04
C GLU A 509 5.12 -27.66 12.92
N ALA A 510 6.10 -27.24 12.13
CA ALA A 510 6.69 -28.08 11.09
C ALA A 510 7.35 -29.35 11.66
N ARG A 511 7.99 -29.26 12.84
CA ARG A 511 8.52 -30.43 13.55
C ARG A 511 7.39 -31.36 13.99
N LEU A 512 6.33 -30.81 14.56
CA LEU A 512 5.15 -31.56 15.02
C LEU A 512 4.49 -32.29 13.85
N MET A 513 4.23 -31.61 12.73
CA MET A 513 3.59 -32.22 11.56
C MET A 513 4.40 -33.41 11.03
N ARG A 514 5.72 -33.26 10.91
CA ARG A 514 6.58 -34.38 10.50
C ARG A 514 6.59 -35.53 11.49
N ALA A 515 6.52 -35.23 12.78
CA ALA A 515 6.43 -36.25 13.81
C ALA A 515 5.10 -37.00 13.80
N LEU A 516 4.01 -36.35 13.38
CA LEU A 516 2.72 -37.00 13.18
C LEU A 516 2.67 -37.87 11.93
N ASP A 517 3.48 -37.57 10.92
CA ASP A 517 3.64 -38.41 9.71
C ASP A 517 4.58 -39.62 9.96
N ALA A 518 5.37 -39.58 11.04
CA ALA A 518 6.22 -40.69 11.47
C ALA A 518 5.50 -41.50 12.56
N PRO A 519 5.74 -42.82 12.66
CA PRO A 519 5.27 -43.62 13.78
C PRO A 519 6.09 -43.26 15.03
N ILE A 520 5.75 -42.14 15.66
CA ILE A 520 6.31 -41.74 16.95
C ILE A 520 5.29 -42.14 18.02
N ASP A 521 5.61 -43.19 18.76
CA ASP A 521 4.79 -43.67 19.89
C ASP A 521 4.92 -42.79 21.15
N ASP A 522 5.69 -41.72 21.07
CA ASP A 522 5.95 -40.80 22.17
C ASP A 522 4.96 -39.62 22.18
N ALA A 523 3.76 -39.89 22.70
CA ALA A 523 2.72 -38.88 22.89
C ALA A 523 3.16 -37.71 23.80
N GLU A 524 4.09 -37.96 24.74
CA GLU A 524 4.60 -36.93 25.65
C GLU A 524 5.52 -35.94 24.93
N LEU A 525 6.37 -36.43 24.02
CA LEU A 525 7.21 -35.60 23.16
C LEU A 525 6.37 -34.70 22.24
N LEU A 526 5.34 -35.28 21.60
CA LEU A 526 4.40 -34.53 20.75
C LEU A 526 3.68 -33.44 21.56
N ALA A 527 3.19 -33.78 22.74
CA ALA A 527 2.56 -32.83 23.65
C ALA A 527 3.55 -31.75 24.12
N GLY A 528 4.82 -32.08 24.34
CA GLY A 528 5.88 -31.14 24.68
C GLY A 528 6.13 -30.10 23.59
N TRP A 529 6.24 -30.52 22.33
CA TRP A 529 6.40 -29.59 21.21
C TRP A 529 5.17 -28.72 20.98
N ALA A 530 3.98 -29.30 21.10
CA ALA A 530 2.73 -28.56 21.05
C ALA A 530 2.66 -27.47 22.13
N ARG A 531 3.04 -27.78 23.37
CA ARG A 531 3.12 -26.80 24.48
C ARG A 531 4.12 -25.69 24.18
N GLN A 532 5.32 -26.01 23.70
CA GLN A 532 6.33 -25.02 23.34
C GLN A 532 5.89 -24.13 22.18
N GLY A 533 5.26 -24.71 21.16
CA GLY A 533 4.68 -23.97 20.04
C GLY A 533 3.61 -23.00 20.52
N ASN A 534 2.66 -23.48 21.34
CA ASN A 534 1.61 -22.65 21.90
C ASN A 534 2.17 -21.50 22.77
N GLN A 535 3.19 -21.77 23.59
CA GLN A 535 3.85 -20.70 24.37
C GLN A 535 4.53 -19.66 23.49
N ALA A 536 5.22 -20.07 22.42
CA ALA A 536 5.83 -19.12 21.47
C ALA A 536 4.76 -18.24 20.82
N LEU A 537 3.61 -18.83 20.49
CA LEU A 537 2.51 -18.14 19.85
C LEU A 537 1.76 -17.19 20.78
N LEU A 538 1.49 -17.61 22.02
CA LEU A 538 0.94 -16.73 23.08
C LEU A 538 1.87 -15.55 23.33
N ARG A 539 3.20 -15.74 23.30
CA ARG A 539 4.17 -14.63 23.37
C ARG A 539 4.07 -13.72 22.16
N ALA A 540 3.91 -14.26 20.95
CA ALA A 540 3.71 -13.47 19.75
C ALA A 540 2.41 -12.63 19.86
N GLN A 541 1.31 -13.23 20.31
CA GLN A 541 0.03 -12.55 20.51
C GLN A 541 0.09 -11.51 21.63
N ALA A 542 0.79 -11.79 22.73
CA ALA A 542 0.99 -10.80 23.79
C ALA A 542 1.78 -9.57 23.30
N ARG A 543 2.61 -9.74 22.26
CA ARG A 543 3.39 -8.66 21.63
C ARG A 543 2.57 -7.89 20.60
N ASP A 544 1.91 -8.59 19.68
CA ASP A 544 1.03 -7.97 18.69
C ASP A 544 -0.38 -8.57 18.78
N PRO A 545 -1.16 -8.17 19.81
CA PRO A 545 -2.48 -8.74 19.98
C PRO A 545 -3.38 -8.36 18.82
N ALA A 546 -3.10 -7.30 18.06
CA ALA A 546 -3.94 -6.81 16.98
C ALA A 546 -3.78 -7.61 15.68
N ASP A 547 -2.70 -8.38 15.51
CA ASP A 547 -2.42 -9.12 14.28
C ASP A 547 -3.35 -10.34 14.11
N PRO A 548 -4.31 -10.32 13.16
CA PRO A 548 -5.23 -11.43 12.91
C PRO A 548 -4.48 -12.72 12.55
N TRP A 549 -3.32 -12.62 11.91
CA TRP A 549 -2.57 -13.80 11.47
C TRP A 549 -2.09 -14.66 12.65
N LEU A 550 -1.66 -14.04 13.75
CA LEU A 550 -1.24 -14.76 14.96
C LEU A 550 -2.38 -15.54 15.60
N TRP A 551 -3.59 -14.96 15.61
CA TRP A 551 -4.80 -15.64 16.07
C TRP A 551 -5.17 -16.82 15.17
N ARG A 552 -5.04 -16.65 13.86
CA ARG A 552 -5.26 -17.75 12.91
C ARG A 552 -4.25 -18.89 13.10
N CYS A 553 -2.97 -18.56 13.29
CA CYS A 553 -1.96 -19.57 13.64
C CYS A 553 -2.33 -20.31 14.93
N SER A 554 -2.90 -19.61 15.92
CA SER A 554 -3.29 -20.20 17.22
C SER A 554 -4.44 -21.18 17.07
N ALA A 555 -5.46 -20.77 16.32
CA ALA A 555 -6.55 -21.66 15.96
C ALA A 555 -6.05 -22.90 15.20
N ARG A 556 -5.19 -22.72 14.18
CA ARG A 556 -4.64 -23.84 13.41
C ARG A 556 -3.81 -24.80 14.27
N ALA A 557 -3.05 -24.28 15.23
CA ALA A 557 -2.30 -25.09 16.18
C ALA A 557 -3.26 -25.91 17.07
N ALA A 558 -4.21 -25.23 17.71
CA ALA A 558 -5.16 -25.83 18.64
C ALA A 558 -6.00 -26.93 17.97
N ILE A 559 -6.53 -26.68 16.75
CA ILE A 559 -7.35 -27.68 16.06
C ILE A 559 -6.55 -28.90 15.59
N ARG A 560 -5.27 -28.73 15.25
CA ARG A 560 -4.39 -29.86 14.93
C ARG A 560 -4.12 -30.71 16.15
N ILE A 561 -3.77 -30.08 17.28
CA ILE A 561 -3.57 -30.78 18.55
C ILE A 561 -4.85 -31.52 18.92
N TYR A 562 -6.02 -30.87 18.83
CA TYR A 562 -7.32 -31.50 19.05
C TYR A 562 -7.52 -32.74 18.18
N ARG A 563 -7.24 -32.67 16.88
CA ARG A 563 -7.44 -33.80 15.95
C ARG A 563 -6.49 -34.98 16.20
N HIS A 564 -5.26 -34.71 16.60
CA HIS A 564 -4.23 -35.74 16.72
C HIS A 564 -4.03 -36.28 18.15
N ALA A 565 -4.24 -35.45 19.19
CA ALA A 565 -4.02 -35.79 20.59
C ALA A 565 -5.30 -36.30 21.30
N GLY A 566 -6.21 -36.95 20.58
CA GLY A 566 -7.37 -37.62 21.17
C GLY A 566 -8.58 -36.73 21.48
N ARG A 567 -8.77 -35.62 20.76
CA ARG A 567 -9.98 -34.76 20.83
C ARG A 567 -10.30 -34.22 22.24
N SER A 568 -9.28 -33.73 22.96
CA SER A 568 -9.48 -33.08 24.26
C SER A 568 -10.41 -31.85 24.14
N PRO A 569 -11.47 -31.75 24.97
CA PRO A 569 -12.36 -30.58 25.01
C PRO A 569 -11.61 -29.25 25.17
N ASP A 570 -10.57 -29.20 26.00
CA ASP A 570 -9.79 -27.98 26.26
C ASP A 570 -9.12 -27.42 24.99
N GLN A 571 -8.67 -28.31 24.10
CA GLN A 571 -8.02 -27.89 22.84
C GLN A 571 -9.04 -27.38 21.82
N LEU A 572 -10.25 -27.93 21.86
CA LEU A 572 -11.35 -27.43 21.04
C LEU A 572 -11.84 -26.07 21.53
N GLU A 573 -11.91 -25.88 22.85
CA GLU A 573 -12.21 -24.58 23.46
C GLU A 573 -11.12 -23.55 23.10
N ALA A 574 -9.84 -23.91 23.21
CA ALA A 574 -8.73 -23.05 22.79
C ALA A 574 -8.80 -22.68 21.29
N PHE A 575 -9.24 -23.61 20.42
CA PHE A 575 -9.51 -23.30 19.02
C PHE A 575 -10.62 -22.25 18.88
N PHE A 576 -11.76 -22.43 19.56
CA PHE A 576 -12.86 -21.47 19.47
C PHE A 576 -12.51 -20.11 20.06
N GLU A 577 -11.77 -20.07 21.17
CA GLU A 577 -11.26 -18.82 21.75
C GLU A 577 -10.34 -18.10 20.76
N ALA A 578 -9.39 -18.82 20.16
CA ALA A 578 -8.48 -18.25 19.18
C ALA A 578 -9.21 -17.72 17.94
N MET A 579 -10.21 -18.44 17.44
CA MET A 579 -11.04 -18.01 16.31
C MET A 579 -11.96 -16.84 16.67
N GLY A 580 -12.49 -16.81 17.90
CA GLY A 580 -13.24 -15.67 18.42
C GLY A 580 -12.35 -14.43 18.51
N GLY A 581 -11.12 -14.58 18.99
CA GLY A 581 -10.11 -13.52 19.02
C GLY A 581 -9.74 -13.02 17.62
N LEU A 582 -9.61 -13.92 16.63
CA LEU A 582 -9.42 -13.58 15.22
C LEU A 582 -10.61 -12.76 14.69
N LEU A 583 -11.84 -13.26 14.85
CA LEU A 583 -13.05 -12.62 14.33
C LEU A 583 -13.41 -11.32 15.06
N ALA A 584 -12.95 -11.11 16.29
CA ALA A 584 -13.07 -9.82 16.97
C ALA A 584 -12.22 -8.73 16.30
N ARG A 585 -11.13 -9.10 15.61
CA ARG A 585 -10.17 -8.19 14.97
C ARG A 585 -10.38 -8.08 13.48
N ASP A 586 -10.73 -9.18 12.85
CA ASP A 586 -11.22 -9.21 11.47
C ASP A 586 -12.61 -9.86 11.43
N PRO A 587 -13.68 -9.11 11.73
CA PRO A 587 -15.05 -9.60 11.64
C PRO A 587 -15.45 -10.03 10.22
N LEU A 588 -14.67 -9.63 9.22
CA LEU A 588 -14.92 -9.90 7.81
C LEU A 588 -14.17 -11.13 7.30
N ASP A 589 -13.49 -11.88 8.18
CA ASP A 589 -12.72 -13.05 7.79
C ASP A 589 -13.64 -14.24 7.46
N VAL A 590 -14.08 -14.29 6.20
CA VAL A 590 -14.94 -15.34 5.64
C VAL A 590 -14.34 -16.73 5.86
N ALA A 591 -13.04 -16.88 5.61
CA ALA A 591 -12.36 -18.16 5.79
C ALA A 591 -12.39 -18.62 7.25
N ALA A 592 -12.16 -17.70 8.19
CA ALA A 592 -12.23 -18.03 9.61
C ALA A 592 -13.65 -18.41 10.03
N ARG A 593 -14.69 -17.69 9.58
CA ARG A 593 -16.09 -18.06 9.86
C ARG A 593 -16.42 -19.46 9.33
N TRP A 594 -15.95 -19.78 8.13
CA TRP A 594 -16.14 -21.10 7.53
C TRP A 594 -15.42 -22.21 8.30
N GLU A 595 -14.16 -22.00 8.69
CA GLU A 595 -13.40 -22.95 9.51
C GLU A 595 -14.10 -23.20 10.86
N LEU A 596 -14.55 -22.15 11.54
CA LEU A 596 -15.27 -22.26 12.81
C LEU A 596 -16.59 -23.02 12.63
N ALA A 597 -17.37 -22.71 11.58
CA ALA A 597 -18.61 -23.42 11.29
C ALA A 597 -18.37 -24.93 11.05
N GLN A 598 -17.31 -25.29 10.31
CA GLN A 598 -16.96 -26.69 10.08
C GLN A 598 -16.55 -27.43 11.36
N GLU A 599 -15.69 -26.84 12.19
CA GLU A 599 -15.30 -27.50 13.44
C GLU A 599 -16.47 -27.58 14.42
N ALA A 600 -17.31 -26.54 14.50
CA ALA A 600 -18.54 -26.57 15.27
C ALA A 600 -19.46 -27.72 14.81
N GLN A 601 -19.60 -27.94 13.50
CA GLN A 601 -20.33 -29.09 12.96
C GLN A 601 -19.73 -30.41 13.42
N ARG A 602 -18.41 -30.61 13.26
CA ARG A 602 -17.71 -31.85 13.63
C ARG A 602 -17.79 -32.15 15.12
N ALA A 603 -17.83 -31.11 15.94
CA ALA A 603 -17.97 -31.20 17.39
C ALA A 603 -19.42 -31.30 17.88
N GLY A 604 -20.41 -31.23 16.99
CA GLY A 604 -21.84 -31.28 17.37
C GLY A 604 -22.41 -29.98 17.92
N TYR A 605 -21.69 -28.85 17.82
CA TYR A 605 -22.16 -27.52 18.23
C TYR A 605 -23.06 -26.88 17.18
N ALA A 606 -24.24 -27.47 16.98
CA ALA A 606 -25.19 -27.08 15.93
C ALA A 606 -25.56 -25.59 15.94
N LYS A 607 -25.80 -24.98 17.12
CA LYS A 607 -26.16 -23.55 17.23
C LYS A 607 -25.01 -22.64 16.80
N LEU A 608 -23.79 -22.99 17.18
CA LEU A 608 -22.58 -22.24 16.82
C LEU A 608 -22.33 -22.33 15.31
N GLN A 609 -22.42 -23.53 14.73
CA GLN A 609 -22.34 -23.72 13.29
C GLN A 609 -23.32 -22.81 12.54
N GLU A 610 -24.59 -22.82 12.94
CA GLU A 610 -25.62 -21.99 12.29
C GLU A 610 -25.31 -20.49 12.38
N ALA A 611 -24.91 -20.02 13.56
CA ALA A 611 -24.57 -18.61 13.77
C ALA A 611 -23.44 -18.16 12.83
N HIS A 612 -22.39 -18.97 12.70
CA HIS A 612 -21.27 -18.65 11.81
C HIS A 612 -21.60 -18.83 10.33
N CYS A 613 -22.43 -19.81 9.94
CA CYS A 613 -22.95 -19.89 8.58
C CYS A 613 -23.79 -18.67 8.21
N LYS A 614 -24.71 -18.22 9.08
CA LYS A 614 -25.53 -17.02 8.83
C LYS A 614 -24.66 -15.76 8.73
N ALA A 615 -23.71 -15.62 9.65
CA ALA A 615 -22.80 -14.47 9.61
C ALA A 615 -21.92 -14.48 8.37
N LEU A 616 -21.44 -15.65 7.93
CA LEU A 616 -20.73 -15.79 6.66
C LEU A 616 -21.61 -15.40 5.48
N LEU A 617 -22.86 -15.89 5.42
CA LEU A 617 -23.80 -15.57 4.34
C LEU A 617 -24.22 -14.09 4.30
N ALA A 618 -24.13 -13.38 5.42
CA ALA A 618 -24.29 -11.93 5.45
C ALA A 618 -23.09 -11.19 4.79
N LEU A 619 -21.90 -11.79 4.85
CA LEU A 619 -20.68 -11.28 4.19
C LEU A 619 -20.63 -11.68 2.72
N GLU A 620 -20.93 -12.95 2.42
CA GLU A 620 -20.81 -13.57 1.11
C GLU A 620 -22.13 -14.28 0.78
N PRO A 621 -23.15 -13.56 0.28
CA PRO A 621 -24.47 -14.13 -0.03
C PRO A 621 -24.43 -15.23 -1.10
N ASP A 622 -23.40 -15.22 -1.95
CA ASP A 622 -23.16 -16.21 -3.01
C ASP A 622 -22.19 -17.33 -2.57
N ASP A 623 -21.91 -17.50 -1.27
CA ASP A 623 -21.13 -18.65 -0.79
C ASP A 623 -21.99 -19.93 -0.80
N ALA A 624 -21.87 -20.68 -1.90
CA ALA A 624 -22.57 -21.94 -2.10
C ALA A 624 -22.30 -22.99 -1.01
N LEU A 625 -21.09 -22.99 -0.43
CA LEU A 625 -20.67 -23.97 0.57
C LEU A 625 -21.33 -23.68 1.93
N ALA A 626 -21.42 -22.41 2.30
CA ALA A 626 -22.13 -21.99 3.50
C ALA A 626 -23.64 -22.24 3.41
N TRP A 627 -24.27 -21.96 2.26
CA TRP A 627 -25.67 -22.32 2.03
C TRP A 627 -25.91 -23.82 2.11
N PHE A 628 -25.04 -24.63 1.50
CA PHE A 628 -25.13 -26.09 1.57
C PHE A 628 -25.02 -26.61 3.01
N ALA A 629 -24.04 -26.12 3.76
CA ALA A 629 -23.85 -26.49 5.17
C ALA A 629 -25.06 -26.13 6.03
N LEU A 630 -25.65 -24.95 5.82
CA LEU A 630 -26.87 -24.52 6.49
C LEU A 630 -28.06 -25.43 6.13
N GLY A 631 -28.19 -25.83 4.87
CA GLY A 631 -29.23 -26.76 4.43
C GLY A 631 -29.11 -28.14 5.07
N VAL A 632 -27.88 -28.70 5.13
CA VAL A 632 -27.61 -29.97 5.82
C VAL A 632 -27.93 -29.87 7.31
N LEU A 633 -27.51 -28.79 7.98
CA LEU A 633 -27.76 -28.56 9.40
C LEU A 633 -29.26 -28.51 9.72
N ARG A 634 -30.04 -27.77 8.92
CA ARG A 634 -31.50 -27.67 9.08
C ARG A 634 -32.19 -29.00 8.88
N ARG A 635 -31.78 -29.78 7.86
CA ARG A 635 -32.31 -31.13 7.63
C ARG A 635 -32.05 -32.05 8.83
N LEU A 636 -30.85 -32.02 9.41
CA LEU A 636 -30.50 -32.81 10.59
C LEU A 636 -31.34 -32.45 11.84
N ARG A 637 -31.91 -31.23 11.89
CA ARG A 637 -32.82 -30.79 12.96
C ARG A 637 -34.30 -31.04 12.65
N GLY A 638 -34.62 -31.63 11.49
CA GLY A 638 -36.00 -31.83 11.03
C GLY A 638 -36.65 -30.58 10.43
N GLU A 639 -35.90 -29.49 10.20
CA GLU A 639 -36.40 -28.26 9.57
C GLU A 639 -36.40 -28.42 8.03
N THR A 640 -37.26 -29.30 7.52
CA THR A 640 -37.25 -29.76 6.11
C THR A 640 -37.47 -28.64 5.09
N GLU A 641 -38.42 -27.72 5.30
CA GLU A 641 -38.65 -26.59 4.41
C GLU A 641 -37.46 -25.61 4.40
N GLY A 642 -36.94 -25.28 5.59
CA GLY A 642 -35.79 -24.40 5.76
C GLY A 642 -34.52 -24.98 5.14
N ALA A 643 -34.37 -26.30 5.17
CA ALA A 643 -33.30 -27.02 4.49
C ALA A 643 -33.44 -26.96 2.96
N ALA A 644 -34.67 -27.11 2.43
CA ALA A 644 -34.93 -27.07 1.00
C ALA A 644 -34.62 -25.68 0.42
N ALA A 645 -35.03 -24.62 1.12
CA ALA A 645 -34.72 -23.25 0.75
C ALA A 645 -33.20 -22.98 0.73
N ALA A 646 -32.47 -23.44 1.75
CA ALA A 646 -31.01 -23.25 1.81
C ALA A 646 -30.26 -24.04 0.71
N LEU A 647 -30.67 -25.28 0.43
CA LEU A 647 -30.10 -26.07 -0.67
C LEU A 647 -30.39 -25.46 -2.05
N GLN A 648 -31.56 -24.86 -2.22
CA GLN A 648 -31.91 -24.13 -3.44
C GLN A 648 -31.02 -22.89 -3.61
N ARG A 649 -30.77 -22.13 -2.54
CA ARG A 649 -29.82 -20.99 -2.57
C ARG A 649 -28.38 -21.43 -2.86
N ALA A 650 -27.94 -22.56 -2.32
CA ALA A 650 -26.63 -23.12 -2.65
C ALA A 650 -26.48 -23.41 -4.14
N LEU A 651 -27.55 -23.92 -4.77
CA LEU A 651 -27.59 -24.20 -6.20
C LEU A 651 -27.50 -22.90 -7.03
N GLU A 652 -28.29 -21.89 -6.67
CA GLU A 652 -28.26 -20.55 -7.30
C GLU A 652 -26.87 -19.93 -7.21
N ALA A 653 -26.24 -19.98 -6.03
CA ALA A 653 -24.89 -19.50 -5.80
C ALA A 653 -23.85 -20.18 -6.72
N VAL A 654 -23.91 -21.51 -6.89
CA VAL A 654 -23.05 -22.23 -7.84
C VAL A 654 -23.25 -21.73 -9.29
N TYR A 655 -24.49 -21.49 -9.69
CA TYR A 655 -24.77 -20.94 -11.02
C TYR A 655 -24.23 -19.51 -11.18
N ASN A 656 -24.39 -18.65 -10.15
CA ASN A 656 -23.81 -17.31 -10.13
C ASN A 656 -22.29 -17.36 -10.29
N CYS A 657 -21.58 -18.20 -9.53
CA CYS A 657 -20.13 -18.37 -9.66
C CYS A 657 -19.73 -18.81 -11.08
N ARG A 658 -20.51 -19.69 -11.74
CA ARG A 658 -20.24 -20.11 -13.13
C ARG A 658 -20.43 -18.99 -14.13
N ILE A 659 -21.46 -18.15 -13.94
CA ILE A 659 -21.70 -16.97 -14.78
C ILE A 659 -20.54 -15.98 -14.62
N GLN A 660 -20.15 -15.67 -13.38
CA GLN A 660 -19.04 -14.75 -13.11
C GLN A 660 -17.70 -15.27 -13.66
N ARG A 661 -17.43 -16.58 -13.51
CA ARG A 661 -16.27 -17.25 -14.11
C ARG A 661 -16.16 -17.02 -15.63
N ALA A 662 -17.29 -16.97 -16.33
CA ALA A 662 -17.33 -16.81 -17.78
C ALA A 662 -17.10 -15.35 -18.24
N ILE A 663 -17.46 -14.37 -17.40
CA ILE A 663 -17.45 -12.94 -17.74
C ILE A 663 -16.18 -12.24 -17.24
N GLU A 664 -15.60 -12.70 -16.13
CA GLU A 664 -14.52 -11.99 -15.45
C GLU A 664 -13.09 -12.34 -15.93
N SER A 665 -12.13 -11.57 -15.41
CA SER A 665 -10.69 -11.68 -15.66
C SER A 665 -10.10 -13.08 -15.34
N PRO A 666 -8.91 -13.44 -15.88
CA PRO A 666 -8.24 -14.71 -15.55
C PRO A 666 -8.01 -14.94 -14.04
N ALA A 667 -7.71 -13.88 -13.28
CA ALA A 667 -7.53 -13.97 -11.83
C ALA A 667 -8.85 -14.29 -11.11
N SER A 668 -9.95 -13.63 -11.49
CA SER A 668 -11.29 -13.93 -10.98
C SER A 668 -11.73 -15.35 -11.32
N ARG A 669 -11.41 -15.81 -12.53
CA ARG A 669 -11.71 -17.18 -12.97
C ARG A 669 -11.07 -18.22 -12.05
N ALA A 670 -9.80 -18.07 -11.70
CA ALA A 670 -9.10 -18.98 -10.78
C ALA A 670 -9.71 -18.99 -9.37
N TYR A 671 -10.25 -17.85 -8.92
CA TYR A 671 -10.99 -17.77 -7.65
C TYR A 671 -12.30 -18.54 -7.70
N TYR A 672 -13.14 -18.31 -8.72
CA TYR A 672 -14.40 -19.04 -8.87
C TYR A 672 -14.20 -20.53 -9.14
N ASP A 673 -13.11 -20.92 -9.82
CA ASP A 673 -12.75 -22.33 -10.01
C ASP A 673 -12.54 -23.02 -8.65
N LYS A 674 -11.81 -22.40 -7.73
CA LYS A 674 -11.62 -22.93 -6.36
C LYS A 674 -12.93 -23.03 -5.58
N ILE A 675 -13.88 -22.11 -5.76
CA ILE A 675 -15.21 -22.20 -5.12
C ILE A 675 -15.99 -23.39 -5.69
N LEU A 676 -16.01 -23.51 -7.02
CA LEU A 676 -16.74 -24.57 -7.73
C LEU A 676 -16.16 -25.97 -7.46
N GLU A 677 -14.86 -26.08 -7.18
CA GLU A 677 -14.21 -27.33 -6.76
C GLU A 677 -14.65 -27.79 -5.36
N ARG A 678 -14.94 -26.86 -4.44
CA ARG A 678 -15.28 -27.18 -3.04
C ARG A 678 -16.68 -27.78 -2.88
N VAL A 679 -17.61 -27.43 -3.75
CA VAL A 679 -18.99 -27.93 -3.70
C VAL A 679 -19.38 -28.48 -5.06
N PRO A 680 -19.22 -29.80 -5.29
CA PRO A 680 -19.68 -30.41 -6.52
C PRO A 680 -21.19 -30.19 -6.65
N LEU A 681 -21.61 -29.63 -7.79
CA LEU A 681 -23.02 -29.38 -8.12
C LEU A 681 -23.90 -30.63 -7.88
N GLU A 682 -23.37 -31.80 -8.18
CA GLU A 682 -24.07 -33.08 -7.97
C GLU A 682 -24.25 -33.47 -6.51
N THR A 683 -23.40 -32.95 -5.60
CA THR A 683 -23.59 -33.12 -4.16
C THR A 683 -24.81 -32.33 -3.68
N ILE A 684 -24.98 -31.08 -4.15
CA ILE A 684 -26.16 -30.26 -3.82
C ILE A 684 -27.43 -30.91 -4.40
N ARG A 685 -27.40 -31.31 -5.68
CA ARG A 685 -28.54 -31.96 -6.35
C ARG A 685 -28.98 -33.24 -5.65
N ARG A 686 -28.04 -34.10 -5.25
CA ARG A 686 -28.34 -35.33 -4.49
C ARG A 686 -28.98 -35.02 -3.14
N ALA A 687 -28.47 -34.02 -2.41
CA ALA A 687 -29.06 -33.59 -1.15
C ALA A 687 -30.49 -33.05 -1.33
N GLN A 688 -30.72 -32.24 -2.36
CA GLN A 688 -32.05 -31.71 -2.69
C GLN A 688 -33.03 -32.81 -3.09
N ALA A 689 -32.59 -33.79 -3.90
CA ALA A 689 -33.41 -34.94 -4.28
C ALA A 689 -33.76 -35.84 -3.09
N ALA A 690 -32.81 -36.06 -2.17
CA ALA A 690 -33.07 -36.79 -0.93
C ALA A 690 -34.12 -36.08 -0.07
N LEU A 691 -33.99 -34.76 0.12
CA LEU A 691 -34.94 -33.97 0.90
C LEU A 691 -36.33 -33.88 0.25
N ARG A 692 -36.42 -33.82 -1.08
CA ARG A 692 -37.71 -33.90 -1.79
C ARG A 692 -38.40 -35.24 -1.57
N ARG A 693 -37.65 -36.35 -1.56
CA ARG A 693 -38.22 -37.66 -1.23
C ARG A 693 -38.74 -37.70 0.20
N GLU A 694 -38.06 -37.07 1.15
CA GLU A 694 -38.54 -36.96 2.54
C GLU A 694 -39.79 -36.07 2.70
N LEU A 695 -39.97 -35.07 1.83
CA LEU A 695 -41.11 -34.14 1.89
C LEU A 695 -42.36 -34.68 1.19
N TYR A 696 -42.21 -35.52 0.16
CA TYR A 696 -43.30 -35.89 -0.76
C TYR A 696 -43.49 -37.40 -0.96
N GLY A 697 -42.63 -38.24 -0.36
CA GLY A 697 -42.74 -39.70 -0.39
C GLY A 697 -42.99 -40.24 1.00
#